data_AF-U2B951-F1
#
_entry.id   AF-U2B951-F1
#
_cell.length_a   1.000
_cell.length_b   1.000
_cell.length_c   1.000
_cell.angle_alpha   90.00
_cell.angle_beta   90.00
_cell.angle_gamma   90.00
#
_symmetry.space_group_name_H-M   'P 1'
#
loop_
_entity.id
_entity.type
_entity.pdbx_description
1 polymer ?
#
loop_
_entity_poly.entity_id
_entity_poly.type
_entity_poly.pdbx_seq_one_letter_code
_entity_poly.pdbx_strand_id
1 'polypeptide(L)'
;MHTLNSWQTLLRFTLGAVLVGGMTSTVVNAVDGNPPGLFELDANTVDAAGGGDDWGGLYSNPPGSSVAFTTILADPAPLTIFTGGGSKDILDIPNWRHTNGSVPDKDDITNAYAAAYINPGDVSHGGEVLHKAGDMIIYFGLDRFANNGDAHAAFWFFQNDVGLNPNGTFVGQHAGRDDANGKRGDLMVLVEYPQGSNAVPEIKVYEWDPLGQGNVVADNLSLLFSSTSAKCDGSGNKLACATTNTADLPLPAWPYAPKLGNKNRLPAESFFEGGVNVSALLGGNVPCFSSFLAETRSSRSETAQLKDFVLGNFDVCAIEVTKECEAALDDETFDQIKVSFGGVVTNTGALTLFDIVVKDDMGTPDPSDDETIHTIAELAPGASEPYTGEYVTTSLSDPLTDTVTVTGKRNGTTVSDQDTAECPPPPIDPSIEVAKLCESQQLNEDANGIDATFLVTVTNTGNVKLTNVSATDTTLGVSVTLDKSELLPGESATGTVDHSVPFAASVTDSAEASGTAALSGELVTDVTDDPQAECALDVEPSIAIEKVCTDATAFGQPIHYSITVTNNGTVQLVDVEVVDDKQLDPYPIGTLNPGESEVINDSYTPATAGDHTNTATVEGFSALDQTLANATDSATCNVPPPGGEGCTPGFWKNSLGSWAPTGYSPNQTVGSVFSLPAGVLNNQLSGNSLLQALNYGGGDNLVGAAQILLRAAVASILNAAHPDTDFPRTAASVITDVNAALATKDRTTILALATALDIDNNLGCDLPNDSSF
;
A
#
# COMPACT_ATOMS: atom_id res chain seq x y z
N MET A 1 0.54 -15.99 -2.39
CA MET A 1 0.73 -16.89 -3.55
C MET A 1 -0.34 -16.61 -4.60
N HIS A 2 -0.23 -15.47 -5.30
CA HIS A 2 -1.06 -15.13 -6.47
C HIS A 2 -0.19 -15.12 -7.73
N THR A 3 -0.82 -15.15 -8.91
CA THR A 3 -0.19 -15.61 -10.15
C THR A 3 0.51 -14.50 -10.95
N LEU A 4 1.83 -14.55 -10.98
CA LEU A 4 2.65 -13.93 -12.04
C LEU A 4 2.20 -14.48 -13.41
N ASN A 5 1.54 -13.66 -14.24
CA ASN A 5 1.20 -14.00 -15.64
C ASN A 5 0.65 -12.78 -16.42
N SER A 6 1.50 -11.79 -16.72
CA SER A 6 1.10 -10.57 -17.46
C SER A 6 2.12 -10.06 -18.50
N TRP A 7 3.20 -10.81 -18.78
CA TRP A 7 4.27 -10.37 -19.71
C TRP A 7 4.37 -11.26 -20.96
N GLN A 8 3.34 -11.27 -21.81
CA GLN A 8 3.38 -11.82 -23.19
C GLN A 8 2.51 -11.02 -24.18
N THR A 9 2.74 -9.71 -24.27
CA THR A 9 2.03 -8.83 -25.23
C THR A 9 2.97 -8.01 -26.13
N LEU A 10 4.24 -8.41 -26.27
CA LEU A 10 5.15 -7.88 -27.30
C LEU A 10 4.54 -8.05 -28.69
N LEU A 11 4.26 -6.94 -29.37
CA LEU A 11 3.56 -6.92 -30.66
C LEU A 11 4.34 -7.65 -31.76
N ARG A 12 3.60 -8.41 -32.57
CA ARG A 12 4.16 -9.13 -33.73
C ARG A 12 4.14 -8.25 -34.97
N PHE A 13 5.18 -7.43 -35.15
CA PHE A 13 5.38 -6.72 -36.40
C PHE A 13 5.80 -7.70 -37.52
N THR A 14 4.89 -7.96 -38.45
CA THR A 14 5.11 -8.88 -39.58
C THR A 14 5.67 -8.15 -40.79
N LEU A 15 6.96 -8.34 -41.07
CA LEU A 15 7.64 -7.73 -42.22
C LEU A 15 7.03 -8.19 -43.57
N GLY A 16 6.53 -7.25 -44.36
CA GLY A 16 5.68 -7.50 -45.53
C GLY A 16 6.29 -7.08 -46.87
N ALA A 17 7.46 -7.61 -47.24
CA ALA A 17 8.09 -7.30 -48.53
C ALA A 17 7.30 -7.92 -49.72
N VAL A 18 6.65 -7.08 -50.52
CA VAL A 18 5.90 -7.49 -51.73
C VAL A 18 6.67 -7.08 -52.99
N LEU A 19 7.03 -8.04 -53.84
CA LEU A 19 7.81 -7.81 -55.06
C LEU A 19 7.29 -8.70 -56.19
N VAL A 20 6.49 -8.12 -57.09
CA VAL A 20 6.01 -8.73 -58.34
C VAL A 20 5.91 -7.65 -59.42
N GLY A 21 6.43 -7.91 -60.61
CA GLY A 21 6.36 -6.99 -61.75
C GLY A 21 5.83 -7.65 -63.04
N GLY A 22 5.54 -6.83 -64.05
CA GLY A 22 5.15 -7.27 -65.40
C GLY A 22 5.06 -6.10 -66.37
N MET A 23 5.74 -6.19 -67.52
CA MET A 23 5.85 -5.12 -68.53
C MET A 23 5.07 -5.47 -69.81
N THR A 24 4.54 -4.44 -70.51
CA THR A 24 4.60 -4.33 -71.99
C THR A 24 4.34 -2.89 -72.46
N SER A 25 5.36 -2.24 -73.07
CA SER A 25 5.30 -1.15 -74.08
C SER A 25 4.48 0.14 -73.80
N THR A 26 4.93 1.40 -74.01
CA THR A 26 6.18 2.03 -74.57
C THR A 26 5.92 3.56 -74.66
N VAL A 27 6.80 4.56 -74.41
CA VAL A 27 8.18 4.72 -73.86
C VAL A 27 8.35 6.20 -73.38
N VAL A 28 9.56 6.61 -72.90
CA VAL A 28 10.07 8.01 -72.65
C VAL A 28 9.58 8.68 -71.34
N ASN A 29 10.43 9.23 -70.44
CA ASN A 29 11.91 9.20 -70.34
C ASN A 29 12.47 8.96 -68.91
N ALA A 30 13.78 9.25 -68.70
CA ALA A 30 14.48 9.26 -67.40
C ALA A 30 15.30 10.54 -67.21
N VAL A 31 16.19 10.87 -68.15
CA VAL A 31 16.44 12.28 -68.50
C VAL A 31 16.39 12.34 -70.01
N ASP A 32 17.34 11.69 -70.66
CA ASP A 32 17.34 11.52 -72.11
C ASP A 32 17.96 10.17 -72.50
N GLY A 33 17.23 9.36 -73.25
CA GLY A 33 17.60 7.98 -73.58
C GLY A 33 16.37 7.09 -73.80
N ASN A 34 16.41 5.86 -73.28
CA ASN A 34 15.33 4.87 -73.35
C ASN A 34 15.08 4.25 -71.96
N PRO A 35 13.98 4.61 -71.26
CA PRO A 35 13.87 4.57 -69.79
C PRO A 35 13.16 3.34 -69.19
N PRO A 36 13.07 3.28 -67.84
CA PRO A 36 12.11 2.45 -67.11
C PRO A 36 10.67 3.02 -67.00
N GLY A 37 10.45 4.31 -67.34
CA GLY A 37 9.15 4.99 -67.23
C GLY A 37 8.94 5.64 -65.86
N LEU A 38 9.67 6.74 -65.61
CA LEU A 38 9.57 7.53 -64.38
C LEU A 38 8.66 8.74 -64.56
N PHE A 39 8.96 9.54 -65.59
CA PHE A 39 8.34 10.84 -65.79
C PHE A 39 8.23 11.17 -67.27
N GLU A 40 7.15 11.85 -67.63
CA GLU A 40 6.83 12.26 -68.99
C GLU A 40 7.43 13.64 -69.26
N LEU A 41 8.37 13.71 -70.22
CA LEU A 41 9.02 14.95 -70.68
C LEU A 41 8.70 15.19 -72.16
N ASP A 42 7.40 15.16 -72.50
CA ASP A 42 6.90 15.26 -73.87
C ASP A 42 6.44 16.68 -74.27
N ALA A 43 6.58 17.65 -73.34
CA ALA A 43 6.11 19.02 -73.41
C ALA A 43 4.59 19.23 -73.35
N ASN A 44 3.91 18.42 -72.52
CA ASN A 44 2.48 18.51 -72.23
C ASN A 44 2.19 18.42 -70.71
N THR A 45 0.92 18.33 -70.29
CA THR A 45 0.49 18.38 -68.87
C THR A 45 -0.62 17.35 -68.57
N VAL A 46 -0.55 16.20 -69.25
CA VAL A 46 -1.58 15.16 -69.27
C VAL A 46 -0.93 13.79 -69.31
N ASP A 47 -0.79 13.22 -68.11
CA ASP A 47 -0.51 11.80 -67.78
C ASP A 47 -1.02 10.83 -68.86
N ALA A 48 -0.08 10.24 -69.59
CA ALA A 48 -0.33 9.24 -70.62
C ALA A 48 -0.19 7.83 -70.05
N ALA A 49 -1.30 7.10 -69.94
CA ALA A 49 -1.38 5.77 -69.34
C ALA A 49 -0.20 4.81 -69.64
N GLY A 50 0.81 4.81 -68.76
CA GLY A 50 2.00 3.97 -68.82
C GLY A 50 3.31 4.61 -69.32
N GLY A 51 3.43 5.94 -69.41
CA GLY A 51 4.71 6.63 -69.68
C GLY A 51 5.49 6.97 -68.40
N GLY A 52 4.83 7.53 -67.39
CA GLY A 52 5.38 7.84 -66.07
C GLY A 52 4.39 8.61 -65.19
N ASP A 53 4.89 9.40 -64.24
CA ASP A 53 4.15 10.56 -63.74
C ASP A 53 4.27 11.74 -64.74
N ASP A 54 3.22 12.56 -64.85
CA ASP A 54 3.21 13.88 -65.49
C ASP A 54 2.78 14.90 -64.42
N TRP A 55 3.25 16.16 -64.49
CA TRP A 55 2.85 17.23 -63.58
C TRP A 55 1.34 17.34 -63.33
N GLY A 56 0.52 17.09 -64.35
CA GLY A 56 -0.95 17.11 -64.26
C GLY A 56 -1.52 15.97 -63.42
N GLY A 57 -0.94 14.77 -63.54
CA GLY A 57 -1.24 13.63 -62.68
C GLY A 57 -0.73 13.86 -61.25
N LEU A 58 0.53 14.29 -61.13
CA LEU A 58 1.24 14.55 -59.87
C LEU A 58 0.57 15.65 -59.03
N TYR A 59 0.04 16.70 -59.66
CA TYR A 59 -0.79 17.73 -58.99
C TYR A 59 -2.16 17.20 -58.57
N SER A 60 -2.76 16.33 -59.36
CA SER A 60 -4.11 15.80 -59.12
C SER A 60 -4.14 14.67 -58.07
N ASN A 61 -3.03 13.95 -57.91
CA ASN A 61 -2.86 12.83 -56.98
C ASN A 61 -1.42 12.76 -56.42
N PRO A 62 -0.99 13.77 -55.63
CA PRO A 62 0.36 13.80 -55.06
C PRO A 62 0.57 12.70 -54.00
N PRO A 63 1.80 12.20 -53.81
CA PRO A 63 3.04 12.55 -54.51
C PRO A 63 3.34 11.65 -55.72
N GLY A 64 2.34 10.99 -56.33
CA GLY A 64 2.56 10.06 -57.44
C GLY A 64 3.51 8.92 -57.06
N SER A 65 4.56 8.72 -57.85
CA SER A 65 5.70 7.85 -57.53
C SER A 65 6.99 8.61 -57.18
N SER A 66 6.90 9.94 -56.98
CA SER A 66 8.03 10.77 -56.56
C SER A 66 8.46 10.49 -55.11
N VAL A 67 9.74 10.72 -54.83
CA VAL A 67 10.33 10.61 -53.48
C VAL A 67 10.53 11.98 -52.80
N ALA A 68 10.27 13.06 -53.53
CA ALA A 68 10.01 14.41 -53.00
C ALA A 68 9.29 15.22 -54.10
N PHE A 69 8.37 16.12 -53.72
CA PHE A 69 7.66 16.99 -54.66
C PHE A 69 7.36 18.35 -54.02
N THR A 70 7.69 19.45 -54.69
CA THR A 70 7.42 20.83 -54.22
C THR A 70 5.93 21.18 -54.14
N THR A 71 5.05 20.33 -54.67
CA THR A 71 3.73 20.71 -55.24
C THR A 71 3.87 21.69 -56.42
N ILE A 72 2.77 22.06 -57.07
CA ILE A 72 2.76 23.15 -58.05
C ILE A 72 2.68 24.48 -57.28
N LEU A 73 3.83 25.15 -57.13
CA LEU A 73 3.94 26.42 -56.42
C LEU A 73 3.46 27.55 -57.33
N ALA A 74 2.39 28.25 -56.96
CA ALA A 74 1.80 29.32 -57.77
C ALA A 74 2.37 30.70 -57.39
N ASP A 75 2.70 31.52 -58.41
CA ASP A 75 3.02 32.94 -58.24
C ASP A 75 1.94 33.82 -58.91
N PRO A 76 0.98 34.35 -58.14
CA PRO A 76 0.01 35.30 -58.65
C PRO A 76 0.58 36.72 -58.65
N ALA A 77 1.30 37.09 -59.72
CA ALA A 77 1.83 38.43 -59.96
C ALA A 77 0.85 39.56 -59.54
N PRO A 78 1.30 40.60 -58.80
CA PRO A 78 2.68 41.10 -58.72
C PRO A 78 3.36 40.81 -57.36
N LEU A 79 3.73 39.56 -57.08
CA LEU A 79 4.48 39.17 -55.88
C LEU A 79 5.98 38.98 -56.22
N THR A 80 6.77 38.53 -55.23
CA THR A 80 8.00 37.72 -55.42
C THR A 80 9.03 38.09 -56.51
N ILE A 81 9.21 39.38 -56.82
CA ILE A 81 10.31 39.84 -57.70
C ILE A 81 11.63 40.03 -56.95
N PHE A 82 12.76 39.81 -57.62
CA PHE A 82 14.08 40.28 -57.18
C PHE A 82 14.21 41.81 -57.36
N THR A 83 14.86 42.49 -56.41
CA THR A 83 14.96 43.96 -56.39
C THR A 83 16.39 44.51 -56.35
N GLY A 84 16.54 45.80 -56.61
CA GLY A 84 17.81 46.56 -56.60
C GLY A 84 18.78 46.25 -57.75
N GLY A 85 18.60 45.14 -58.48
CA GLY A 85 19.51 44.69 -59.55
C GLY A 85 20.87 44.20 -59.05
N GLY A 86 21.03 44.09 -57.73
CA GLY A 86 22.20 43.50 -57.06
C GLY A 86 22.09 42.00 -56.85
N SER A 87 20.87 41.45 -56.73
CA SER A 87 20.62 40.00 -56.71
C SER A 87 21.14 39.36 -58.01
N LYS A 88 21.96 38.32 -57.89
CA LYS A 88 22.62 37.56 -58.96
C LYS A 88 23.02 36.18 -58.42
N ASP A 89 22.99 35.17 -59.28
CA ASP A 89 23.40 33.79 -58.98
C ASP A 89 24.82 33.70 -58.42
N ILE A 90 25.72 34.57 -58.90
CA ILE A 90 27.13 34.62 -58.49
C ILE A 90 27.36 35.20 -57.09
N LEU A 91 26.31 35.61 -56.38
CA LEU A 91 26.38 36.18 -55.03
C LEU A 91 25.58 35.33 -54.05
N ASP A 92 26.12 35.13 -52.84
CA ASP A 92 25.47 34.34 -51.80
C ASP A 92 24.12 34.93 -51.37
N ILE A 93 23.18 34.06 -50.96
CA ILE A 93 21.77 34.34 -50.65
C ILE A 93 21.57 35.56 -49.72
N PRO A 94 22.39 35.81 -48.66
CA PRO A 94 22.28 37.01 -47.82
C PRO A 94 22.49 38.35 -48.57
N ASN A 95 22.97 38.33 -49.82
CA ASN A 95 23.11 39.49 -50.69
C ASN A 95 21.87 39.71 -51.58
N TRP A 96 21.03 38.69 -51.79
CA TRP A 96 19.81 38.79 -52.59
C TRP A 96 18.74 39.63 -51.89
N ARG A 97 17.98 40.38 -52.68
CA ARG A 97 16.88 41.23 -52.22
C ARG A 97 15.62 40.95 -53.02
N HIS A 98 14.47 40.96 -52.36
CA HIS A 98 13.15 40.76 -52.96
C HIS A 98 12.18 41.91 -52.63
N THR A 99 11.09 42.01 -53.39
CA THR A 99 9.90 42.84 -53.10
C THR A 99 8.71 42.28 -53.88
N ASN A 100 7.50 42.68 -53.52
CA ASN A 100 6.35 42.51 -54.41
C ASN A 100 6.37 43.63 -55.48
N GLY A 101 6.14 43.29 -56.74
CA GLY A 101 6.28 44.21 -57.87
C GLY A 101 6.03 43.54 -59.22
N SER A 102 6.35 44.22 -60.32
CA SER A 102 6.18 43.66 -61.67
C SER A 102 7.50 43.66 -62.43
N VAL A 103 7.82 42.49 -62.99
CA VAL A 103 8.87 42.28 -64.00
C VAL A 103 8.31 42.56 -65.41
N PRO A 104 9.12 42.50 -66.49
CA PRO A 104 8.59 42.47 -67.84
C PRO A 104 7.76 41.19 -68.06
N ASP A 105 6.58 41.28 -68.68
CA ASP A 105 5.63 40.17 -68.94
C ASP A 105 6.24 38.82 -69.38
N LYS A 106 7.39 38.83 -70.06
CA LYS A 106 8.08 37.62 -70.58
C LYS A 106 8.99 36.92 -69.57
N ASP A 107 9.30 37.60 -68.48
CA ASP A 107 10.14 37.17 -67.35
C ASP A 107 9.24 36.84 -66.12
N ASP A 108 7.93 36.99 -66.25
CA ASP A 108 6.91 36.87 -65.21
C ASP A 108 6.45 35.39 -65.12
N ILE A 109 6.68 34.77 -63.95
CA ILE A 109 6.36 33.36 -63.66
C ILE A 109 4.92 33.28 -63.12
N THR A 110 4.22 32.20 -63.43
CA THR A 110 2.86 31.95 -62.91
C THR A 110 2.76 30.70 -62.03
N ASN A 111 3.55 29.67 -62.32
CA ASN A 111 3.75 28.51 -61.44
C ASN A 111 5.17 27.98 -61.62
N ALA A 112 5.74 27.30 -60.62
CA ALA A 112 6.96 26.51 -60.75
C ALA A 112 6.97 25.28 -59.84
N TYR A 113 7.78 24.29 -60.18
CA TYR A 113 7.69 22.95 -59.56
C TYR A 113 8.96 22.13 -59.78
N ALA A 114 9.23 21.21 -58.85
CA ALA A 114 10.23 20.14 -59.00
C ALA A 114 9.82 18.85 -58.27
N ALA A 115 10.25 17.72 -58.80
CA ALA A 115 9.98 16.38 -58.26
C ALA A 115 11.22 15.48 -58.36
N ALA A 116 11.61 14.84 -57.26
CA ALA A 116 12.72 13.88 -57.20
C ALA A 116 12.23 12.44 -57.39
N TYR A 117 13.04 11.62 -58.04
CA TYR A 117 12.81 10.19 -58.26
C TYR A 117 14.13 9.42 -58.10
N ILE A 118 14.05 8.17 -57.63
CA ILE A 118 15.17 7.23 -57.66
C ILE A 118 15.02 6.33 -58.88
N ASN A 119 16.04 6.27 -59.74
CA ASN A 119 16.00 5.50 -60.97
C ASN A 119 16.00 3.98 -60.70
N PRO A 120 14.96 3.22 -61.09
CA PRO A 120 14.80 1.82 -60.70
C PRO A 120 15.64 0.82 -61.52
N GLY A 121 16.35 1.27 -62.57
CA GLY A 121 17.14 0.39 -63.44
C GLY A 121 18.10 1.12 -64.37
N ASP A 122 19.15 0.43 -64.82
CA ASP A 122 20.17 1.00 -65.70
C ASP A 122 19.60 1.43 -67.07
N VAL A 123 19.62 2.74 -67.35
CA VAL A 123 19.29 3.34 -68.64
C VAL A 123 20.57 3.48 -69.46
N SER A 124 20.54 2.93 -70.68
CA SER A 124 21.69 2.97 -71.60
C SER A 124 21.34 3.64 -72.94
N HIS A 125 22.27 4.44 -73.46
CA HIS A 125 22.24 4.95 -74.83
C HIS A 125 23.55 4.57 -75.54
N GLY A 126 23.49 4.19 -76.82
CA GLY A 126 24.68 3.78 -77.60
C GLY A 126 25.42 2.52 -77.12
N GLY A 127 25.04 1.93 -75.99
CA GLY A 127 25.76 0.86 -75.29
C GLY A 127 26.46 1.30 -73.98
N GLU A 128 26.35 2.57 -73.60
CA GLU A 128 26.87 3.13 -72.36
C GLU A 128 25.72 3.36 -71.35
N VAL A 129 25.90 2.98 -70.09
CA VAL A 129 24.94 3.27 -69.01
C VAL A 129 25.08 4.74 -68.61
N LEU A 130 24.00 5.52 -68.78
CA LEU A 130 23.96 6.96 -68.51
C LEU A 130 23.29 7.32 -67.20
N HIS A 131 22.30 6.53 -66.80
CA HIS A 131 21.61 6.64 -65.53
C HIS A 131 21.56 5.25 -64.92
N LYS A 132 22.10 5.07 -63.72
CA LYS A 132 22.21 3.78 -63.05
C LYS A 132 20.99 3.50 -62.17
N ALA A 133 20.74 2.24 -61.87
CA ALA A 133 19.86 1.88 -60.76
C ALA A 133 20.35 2.56 -59.47
N GLY A 134 19.46 3.28 -58.78
CA GLY A 134 19.77 4.08 -57.58
C GLY A 134 20.22 5.53 -57.84
N ASP A 135 20.34 5.98 -59.10
CA ASP A 135 20.59 7.41 -59.37
C ASP A 135 19.38 8.26 -58.97
N MET A 136 19.58 9.34 -58.21
CA MET A 136 18.57 10.37 -58.04
C MET A 136 18.49 11.23 -59.31
N ILE A 137 17.27 11.41 -59.78
CA ILE A 137 16.90 12.29 -60.88
C ILE A 137 15.93 13.32 -60.32
N ILE A 138 16.10 14.59 -60.70
CA ILE A 138 15.14 15.65 -60.40
C ILE A 138 14.54 16.14 -61.71
N TYR A 139 13.22 16.14 -61.81
CA TYR A 139 12.48 16.86 -62.83
C TYR A 139 12.07 18.22 -62.28
N PHE A 140 11.97 19.21 -63.15
CA PHE A 140 11.66 20.60 -62.79
C PHE A 140 10.91 21.28 -63.92
N GLY A 141 10.15 22.33 -63.61
CA GLY A 141 9.44 23.11 -64.62
C GLY A 141 8.84 24.41 -64.10
N LEU A 142 8.33 25.21 -65.03
CA LEU A 142 7.59 26.45 -64.75
C LEU A 142 6.65 26.86 -65.88
N ASP A 143 5.67 27.69 -65.53
CA ASP A 143 4.73 28.34 -66.44
C ASP A 143 5.03 29.84 -66.57
N ARG A 144 5.14 30.36 -67.80
CA ARG A 144 5.30 31.81 -68.07
C ARG A 144 3.97 32.50 -68.30
N PHE A 145 3.83 33.71 -67.76
CA PHE A 145 2.69 34.61 -68.00
C PHE A 145 2.57 35.04 -69.47
N ALA A 146 3.70 35.31 -70.13
CA ALA A 146 3.76 35.62 -71.55
C ALA A 146 4.97 34.97 -72.26
N ASN A 147 4.73 34.56 -73.51
CA ASN A 147 5.66 33.84 -74.37
C ASN A 147 6.45 34.74 -75.35
N ASN A 148 6.46 36.06 -75.17
CA ASN A 148 7.07 36.98 -76.14
C ASN A 148 8.59 37.20 -75.93
N GLY A 149 9.40 36.60 -76.80
CA GLY A 149 10.86 36.66 -76.77
C GLY A 149 11.51 35.65 -75.83
N ASP A 150 12.82 35.48 -76.03
CA ASP A 150 13.67 34.47 -75.38
C ASP A 150 13.41 34.33 -73.87
N ALA A 151 13.23 33.08 -73.43
CA ALA A 151 13.13 32.74 -72.03
C ALA A 151 14.51 32.36 -71.49
N HIS A 152 14.79 32.78 -70.25
CA HIS A 152 15.96 32.37 -69.52
C HIS A 152 15.49 32.09 -68.10
N ALA A 153 15.62 30.84 -67.66
CA ALA A 153 15.19 30.38 -66.35
C ALA A 153 16.35 29.68 -65.64
N ALA A 154 16.36 29.71 -64.31
CA ALA A 154 17.21 28.84 -63.51
C ALA A 154 16.41 28.15 -62.40
N PHE A 155 16.87 26.97 -62.00
CA PHE A 155 16.27 26.15 -60.95
C PHE A 155 17.36 25.80 -59.93
N TRP A 156 17.24 26.37 -58.74
CA TRP A 156 18.13 26.13 -57.61
C TRP A 156 17.59 25.02 -56.72
N PHE A 157 18.49 24.15 -56.28
CA PHE A 157 18.26 23.11 -55.27
C PHE A 157 19.28 23.34 -54.15
N PHE A 158 18.79 23.77 -52.99
CA PHE A 158 19.61 24.17 -51.85
C PHE A 158 19.62 23.09 -50.77
N GLN A 159 20.78 22.91 -50.13
CA GLN A 159 20.97 21.98 -48.99
C GLN A 159 20.64 22.60 -47.63
N ASN A 160 20.35 23.90 -47.61
CA ASN A 160 19.90 24.65 -46.44
C ASN A 160 18.54 25.28 -46.74
N ASP A 161 17.76 25.54 -45.70
CA ASP A 161 16.48 26.21 -45.85
C ASP A 161 16.65 27.65 -46.36
N VAL A 162 15.91 27.98 -47.43
CA VAL A 162 15.90 29.31 -48.04
C VAL A 162 14.53 29.93 -47.84
N GLY A 163 14.49 31.16 -47.33
CA GLY A 163 13.26 31.86 -46.98
C GLY A 163 13.30 33.36 -47.27
N LEU A 164 12.16 34.03 -47.03
CA LEU A 164 12.00 35.47 -47.25
C LEU A 164 11.75 36.20 -45.93
N ASN A 165 12.55 37.23 -45.63
CA ASN A 165 12.32 38.08 -44.47
C ASN A 165 11.36 39.23 -44.82
N PRO A 166 10.49 39.68 -43.90
CA PRO A 166 9.62 40.85 -44.10
C PRO A 166 10.33 42.19 -44.38
N ASN A 167 11.66 42.23 -44.33
CA ASN A 167 12.49 43.41 -44.62
C ASN A 167 12.99 43.46 -46.08
N GLY A 168 12.69 42.47 -46.92
CA GLY A 168 13.14 42.40 -48.31
C GLY A 168 14.51 41.75 -48.53
N THR A 169 15.07 41.02 -47.54
CA THR A 169 16.22 40.13 -47.73
C THR A 169 15.78 38.67 -47.68
N PHE A 170 16.54 37.79 -48.33
CA PHE A 170 16.41 36.36 -48.08
C PHE A 170 16.94 35.99 -46.67
N VAL A 171 16.61 34.79 -46.21
CA VAL A 171 17.28 34.02 -45.15
C VAL A 171 17.75 32.69 -45.74
N GLY A 172 18.75 32.08 -45.12
CA GLY A 172 19.54 30.99 -45.70
C GLY A 172 20.89 31.50 -46.21
N GLN A 173 21.76 30.55 -46.58
CA GLN A 173 23.07 30.75 -47.20
C GLN A 173 23.30 29.59 -48.15
N HIS A 174 24.07 29.77 -49.21
CA HIS A 174 24.38 28.65 -50.09
C HIS A 174 25.28 27.61 -49.38
N ALA A 175 25.01 26.32 -49.58
CA ALA A 175 25.97 25.29 -49.20
C ALA A 175 27.11 25.25 -50.23
N GLY A 176 28.34 25.49 -49.76
CA GLY A 176 29.55 25.47 -50.58
C GLY A 176 30.14 24.08 -50.75
N ARG A 177 30.56 23.78 -51.98
CA ARG A 177 31.49 22.69 -52.27
C ARG A 177 32.74 22.80 -51.38
N ASP A 178 33.13 21.67 -50.79
CA ASP A 178 34.43 21.53 -50.13
C ASP A 178 34.93 20.08 -50.26
N ASP A 179 35.74 19.86 -51.29
CA ASP A 179 36.39 18.59 -51.62
C ASP A 179 37.24 18.04 -50.45
N ALA A 180 37.78 18.92 -49.58
CA ALA A 180 38.58 18.49 -48.44
C ALA A 180 37.75 17.84 -47.32
N ASN A 181 36.45 18.16 -47.25
CA ASN A 181 35.48 17.59 -46.32
C ASN A 181 34.42 16.72 -47.03
N GLY A 182 34.61 16.41 -48.32
CA GLY A 182 33.69 15.59 -49.12
C GLY A 182 32.32 16.25 -49.41
N LYS A 183 32.19 17.56 -49.23
CA LYS A 183 30.92 18.29 -49.40
C LYS A 183 30.72 18.72 -50.85
N ARG A 184 29.49 18.54 -51.37
CA ARG A 184 29.04 19.14 -52.63
C ARG A 184 28.41 20.51 -52.38
N GLY A 185 28.38 21.34 -53.40
CA GLY A 185 27.66 22.62 -53.36
C GLY A 185 26.18 22.48 -53.70
N ASP A 186 25.41 23.54 -53.46
CA ASP A 186 24.06 23.68 -54.02
C ASP A 186 24.08 23.58 -55.55
N LEU A 187 22.98 23.12 -56.14
CA LEU A 187 22.88 22.86 -57.58
C LEU A 187 22.01 23.93 -58.26
N MET A 188 22.50 24.51 -59.35
CA MET A 188 21.69 25.37 -60.24
C MET A 188 21.59 24.76 -61.63
N VAL A 189 20.37 24.53 -62.12
CA VAL A 189 20.10 24.18 -63.52
C VAL A 189 19.62 25.43 -64.26
N LEU A 190 20.48 26.00 -65.10
CA LEU A 190 20.17 27.12 -65.99
C LEU A 190 19.66 26.59 -67.33
N VAL A 191 18.51 27.10 -67.80
CA VAL A 191 17.91 26.75 -69.09
C VAL A 191 17.65 28.00 -69.93
N GLU A 192 18.13 27.97 -71.17
CA GLU A 192 18.00 29.04 -72.16
C GLU A 192 17.11 28.57 -73.31
N TYR A 193 16.00 29.26 -73.56
CA TYR A 193 15.08 28.98 -74.66
C TYR A 193 15.05 30.16 -75.65
N PRO A 194 15.75 30.05 -76.80
CA PRO A 194 15.62 31.03 -77.88
C PRO A 194 14.20 30.96 -78.46
N GLN A 195 13.58 32.10 -78.79
CA GLN A 195 12.29 32.08 -79.47
C GLN A 195 12.47 31.81 -80.97
N GLY A 196 11.82 30.77 -81.49
CA GLY A 196 11.76 30.51 -82.92
C GLY A 196 11.38 29.09 -83.31
N SER A 197 10.80 28.93 -84.51
CA SER A 197 10.46 27.62 -85.05
C SER A 197 11.71 26.75 -85.23
N ASN A 198 11.78 25.63 -84.50
CA ASN A 198 12.96 24.76 -84.36
C ASN A 198 14.14 25.36 -83.56
N ALA A 199 13.86 26.29 -82.65
CA ALA A 199 14.81 26.58 -81.57
C ALA A 199 15.07 25.32 -80.74
N VAL A 200 16.28 25.24 -80.16
CA VAL A 200 16.72 24.12 -79.32
C VAL A 200 17.22 24.73 -78.01
N PRO A 201 16.85 24.20 -76.83
CA PRO A 201 17.32 24.75 -75.58
C PRO A 201 18.83 24.55 -75.41
N GLU A 202 19.49 25.55 -74.80
CA GLU A 202 20.80 25.40 -74.18
C GLU A 202 20.60 25.18 -72.67
N ILE A 203 21.29 24.19 -72.10
CA ILE A 203 21.26 23.92 -70.65
C ILE A 203 22.67 23.99 -70.09
N LYS A 204 22.79 24.48 -68.86
CA LYS A 204 24.01 24.48 -68.06
C LYS A 204 23.67 24.09 -66.63
N VAL A 205 24.44 23.18 -66.04
CA VAL A 205 24.29 22.81 -64.63
C VAL A 205 25.54 23.23 -63.87
N TYR A 206 25.34 23.96 -62.77
CA TYR A 206 26.38 24.51 -61.93
C TYR A 206 26.30 23.95 -60.51
N GLU A 207 27.44 23.97 -59.84
CA GLU A 207 27.62 23.74 -58.41
C GLU A 207 28.10 25.04 -57.75
N TRP A 208 27.54 25.37 -56.58
CA TRP A 208 28.02 26.49 -55.77
C TRP A 208 29.38 26.16 -55.12
N ASP A 209 30.41 26.90 -55.53
CA ASP A 209 31.81 26.63 -55.27
C ASP A 209 32.55 27.92 -54.86
N PRO A 210 32.34 28.40 -53.63
CA PRO A 210 32.95 29.64 -53.14
C PRO A 210 34.44 29.50 -52.79
N LEU A 211 34.96 28.26 -52.83
CA LEU A 211 36.38 27.95 -52.65
C LEU A 211 37.13 27.86 -53.98
N GLY A 212 36.40 27.79 -55.11
CA GLY A 212 36.95 27.71 -56.46
C GLY A 212 37.70 26.42 -56.76
N GLN A 213 37.21 25.30 -56.25
CA GLN A 213 37.87 23.98 -56.34
C GLN A 213 37.55 23.22 -57.64
N GLY A 214 36.43 23.55 -58.28
CA GLY A 214 35.94 22.93 -59.51
C GLY A 214 36.25 23.72 -60.80
N ASN A 215 35.37 23.57 -61.78
CA ASN A 215 35.45 24.24 -63.09
C ASN A 215 34.77 25.63 -63.03
N VAL A 216 35.35 26.55 -62.27
CA VAL A 216 34.81 27.90 -62.04
C VAL A 216 34.74 28.68 -63.36
N VAL A 217 33.53 29.11 -63.75
CA VAL A 217 33.31 29.93 -64.96
C VAL A 217 32.76 31.33 -64.65
N ALA A 218 32.21 31.54 -63.46
CA ALA A 218 31.86 32.83 -62.89
C ALA A 218 32.07 32.79 -61.37
N ASP A 219 32.04 33.94 -60.68
CA ASP A 219 32.27 34.01 -59.24
C ASP A 219 31.34 33.03 -58.50
N ASN A 220 31.92 32.13 -57.69
CA ASN A 220 31.24 31.07 -56.95
C ASN A 220 30.47 30.00 -57.77
N LEU A 221 30.53 30.00 -59.11
CA LEU A 221 29.80 29.04 -59.96
C LEU A 221 30.75 28.13 -60.74
N SER A 222 30.78 26.84 -60.34
CA SER A 222 31.53 25.77 -61.03
C SER A 222 30.63 25.01 -62.00
N LEU A 223 30.97 24.99 -63.29
CA LEU A 223 30.17 24.35 -64.33
C LEU A 223 30.40 22.82 -64.35
N LEU A 224 29.35 22.05 -64.02
CA LEU A 224 29.34 20.58 -64.06
C LEU A 224 28.99 20.02 -65.44
N PHE A 225 28.03 20.62 -66.15
CA PHE A 225 27.52 20.15 -67.43
C PHE A 225 27.05 21.31 -68.30
N SER A 226 27.21 21.19 -69.61
CA SER A 226 26.51 22.06 -70.57
C SER A 226 26.18 21.34 -71.87
N SER A 227 25.09 21.74 -72.50
CA SER A 227 24.72 21.32 -73.85
C SER A 227 23.98 22.45 -74.57
N THR A 228 24.46 22.84 -75.75
CA THR A 228 23.80 23.80 -76.66
C THR A 228 22.71 23.16 -77.52
N SER A 229 22.35 21.90 -77.24
CA SER A 229 21.34 21.11 -77.94
C SER A 229 20.64 20.19 -76.94
N ALA A 230 20.09 20.77 -75.88
CA ALA A 230 19.67 20.09 -74.65
C ALA A 230 18.23 19.57 -74.69
N LYS A 231 17.64 19.34 -75.87
CA LYS A 231 16.23 18.93 -75.96
C LYS A 231 16.00 17.55 -75.33
N CYS A 232 14.95 17.38 -74.55
CA CYS A 232 14.44 16.04 -74.21
C CYS A 232 13.81 15.42 -75.48
N ASP A 233 14.49 14.47 -76.10
CA ASP A 233 14.07 13.86 -77.38
C ASP A 233 14.58 12.41 -77.61
N GLY A 234 15.20 11.81 -76.59
CA GLY A 234 15.77 10.46 -76.61
C GLY A 234 17.12 10.34 -77.31
N SER A 235 17.76 11.44 -77.72
CA SER A 235 18.95 11.41 -78.58
C SER A 235 20.27 11.85 -77.91
N GLY A 236 21.25 10.94 -77.89
CA GLY A 236 22.57 11.18 -77.34
C GLY A 236 22.65 10.96 -75.82
N ASN A 237 23.74 11.44 -75.23
CA ASN A 237 24.12 11.13 -73.85
C ASN A 237 23.94 12.34 -72.92
N LYS A 238 22.70 12.83 -72.78
CA LYS A 238 22.41 14.05 -72.01
C LYS A 238 22.15 13.73 -70.53
N LEU A 239 22.94 14.34 -69.62
CA LEU A 239 22.72 14.22 -68.16
C LEU A 239 21.73 15.25 -67.61
N ALA A 240 21.45 16.30 -68.39
CA ALA A 240 20.36 17.23 -68.18
C ALA A 240 19.71 17.55 -69.54
N CYS A 241 18.39 17.65 -69.58
CA CYS A 241 17.63 18.07 -70.76
C CYS A 241 16.47 18.99 -70.37
N ALA A 242 15.91 19.71 -71.33
CA ALA A 242 14.69 20.49 -71.14
C ALA A 242 13.83 20.53 -72.43
N THR A 243 12.57 20.92 -72.31
CA THR A 243 11.62 21.02 -73.43
C THR A 243 10.49 22.03 -73.13
N THR A 244 9.76 22.44 -74.17
CA THR A 244 8.65 23.41 -74.07
C THR A 244 7.57 23.14 -75.11
N ASN A 245 6.33 23.48 -74.79
CA ASN A 245 5.17 23.07 -75.57
C ASN A 245 5.13 23.76 -76.95
N THR A 246 5.27 22.98 -78.02
CA THR A 246 5.41 23.53 -79.40
C THR A 246 4.09 24.00 -80.03
N ALA A 247 2.97 23.87 -79.32
CA ALA A 247 1.64 24.28 -79.76
C ALA A 247 0.77 24.62 -78.54
N ASP A 248 -0.30 25.40 -78.74
CA ASP A 248 -1.32 25.62 -77.72
C ASP A 248 -1.86 24.27 -77.19
N LEU A 249 -1.87 24.11 -75.87
CA LEU A 249 -2.37 22.95 -75.12
C LEU A 249 -3.78 23.21 -74.55
N PRO A 250 -4.43 22.25 -73.86
CA PRO A 250 -5.48 22.57 -72.89
C PRO A 250 -4.99 23.57 -71.81
N LEU A 251 -5.83 23.94 -70.85
CA LEU A 251 -5.30 24.44 -69.58
C LEU A 251 -4.80 23.24 -68.75
N PRO A 252 -3.74 23.40 -67.94
CA PRO A 252 -3.29 22.37 -67.00
C PRO A 252 -4.33 22.13 -65.88
N ALA A 253 -4.07 21.14 -65.04
CA ALA A 253 -4.92 20.82 -63.89
C ALA A 253 -4.91 21.92 -62.80
N TRP A 254 -3.83 22.69 -62.71
CA TRP A 254 -3.63 23.77 -61.75
C TRP A 254 -4.02 25.16 -62.33
N PRO A 255 -4.11 26.22 -61.50
CA PRO A 255 -4.45 27.56 -61.98
C PRO A 255 -3.41 28.14 -62.95
N TYR A 256 -3.84 28.45 -64.18
CA TYR A 256 -3.04 29.17 -65.17
C TYR A 256 -3.89 30.19 -65.94
N ALA A 257 -3.32 31.36 -66.27
CA ALA A 257 -4.02 32.43 -66.99
C ALA A 257 -3.05 33.22 -67.89
N PRO A 258 -3.03 32.99 -69.22
CA PRO A 258 -2.06 33.63 -70.11
C PRO A 258 -2.37 35.12 -70.35
N LYS A 259 -1.31 35.92 -70.51
CA LYS A 259 -1.40 37.36 -70.83
C LYS A 259 -2.03 37.63 -72.21
N LEU A 260 -1.76 36.76 -73.19
CA LEU A 260 -2.21 36.87 -74.58
C LEU A 260 -2.73 35.52 -75.11
N GLY A 261 -3.45 35.54 -76.23
CA GLY A 261 -3.99 34.33 -76.86
C GLY A 261 -5.38 33.91 -76.35
N ASN A 262 -5.68 32.62 -76.44
CA ASN A 262 -6.95 32.06 -75.96
C ASN A 262 -6.86 31.74 -74.46
N LYS A 263 -7.60 32.46 -73.62
CA LYS A 263 -7.58 32.30 -72.16
C LYS A 263 -8.00 30.91 -71.64
N ASN A 264 -8.60 30.08 -72.49
CA ASN A 264 -8.99 28.71 -72.15
C ASN A 264 -7.97 27.66 -72.62
N ARG A 265 -6.72 28.08 -72.88
CA ARG A 265 -5.59 27.26 -73.34
C ARG A 265 -4.28 27.76 -72.75
N LEU A 266 -3.31 26.87 -72.55
CA LEU A 266 -1.92 27.27 -72.34
C LEU A 266 -1.26 27.51 -73.72
N PRO A 267 -0.73 28.71 -74.03
CA PRO A 267 -0.13 29.02 -75.35
C PRO A 267 1.13 28.22 -75.67
N ALA A 268 1.50 28.10 -76.94
CA ALA A 268 2.84 27.61 -77.32
C ALA A 268 3.98 28.42 -76.65
N GLU A 269 5.08 27.78 -76.26
CA GLU A 269 6.25 28.41 -75.59
C GLU A 269 5.90 29.08 -74.22
N SER A 270 4.89 28.55 -73.50
CA SER A 270 4.49 29.02 -72.16
C SER A 270 4.70 28.00 -71.03
N PHE A 271 4.71 26.70 -71.33
CA PHE A 271 5.00 25.62 -70.37
C PHE A 271 6.40 25.08 -70.60
N PHE A 272 7.15 24.85 -69.51
CA PHE A 272 8.55 24.45 -69.54
C PHE A 272 8.81 23.35 -68.53
N GLU A 273 9.56 22.35 -68.95
CA GLU A 273 9.97 21.25 -68.10
C GLU A 273 11.36 20.74 -68.49
N GLY A 274 11.97 19.96 -67.61
CA GLY A 274 13.23 19.29 -67.85
C GLY A 274 13.57 18.27 -66.77
N GLY A 275 14.68 17.58 -66.98
CA GLY A 275 15.21 16.59 -66.05
C GLY A 275 16.72 16.74 -65.89
N VAL A 276 17.22 16.39 -64.71
CA VAL A 276 18.65 16.35 -64.39
C VAL A 276 18.97 15.12 -63.52
N ASN A 277 19.96 14.33 -63.94
CA ASN A 277 20.48 13.23 -63.13
C ASN A 277 21.56 13.79 -62.19
N VAL A 278 21.14 14.13 -60.97
CA VAL A 278 22.03 14.73 -59.96
C VAL A 278 23.05 13.73 -59.42
N SER A 279 22.73 12.43 -59.38
CA SER A 279 23.72 11.40 -59.02
C SER A 279 24.89 11.36 -60.02
N ALA A 280 24.64 11.35 -61.32
CA ALA A 280 25.68 11.31 -62.33
C ALA A 280 26.57 12.56 -62.31
N LEU A 281 25.96 13.74 -62.11
CA LEU A 281 26.68 15.02 -62.04
C LEU A 281 27.46 15.21 -60.72
N LEU A 282 26.92 14.71 -59.61
CA LEU A 282 27.55 14.81 -58.29
C LEU A 282 28.43 13.59 -57.92
N GLY A 283 28.65 12.66 -58.87
CA GLY A 283 29.52 11.50 -58.70
C GLY A 283 28.98 10.44 -57.74
N GLY A 284 27.66 10.34 -57.61
CA GLY A 284 26.93 9.53 -56.63
C GLY A 284 26.76 10.22 -55.26
N ASN A 285 27.51 11.28 -54.99
CA ASN A 285 27.55 11.95 -53.68
C ASN A 285 26.44 13.01 -53.52
N VAL A 286 25.19 12.63 -53.79
CA VAL A 286 24.03 13.55 -53.72
C VAL A 286 23.77 13.95 -52.28
N PRO A 287 23.78 15.26 -51.93
CA PRO A 287 23.47 15.75 -50.59
C PRO A 287 21.96 15.74 -50.32
N CYS A 288 21.56 16.09 -49.09
CA CYS A 288 20.17 16.42 -48.81
C CYS A 288 19.89 17.85 -49.31
N PHE A 289 18.95 17.98 -50.24
CA PHE A 289 18.26 19.24 -50.52
C PHE A 289 17.05 19.41 -49.56
N SER A 290 16.74 20.65 -49.18
CA SER A 290 15.52 21.02 -48.41
C SER A 290 14.73 22.18 -49.02
N SER A 291 15.31 22.93 -49.97
CA SER A 291 14.65 24.07 -50.60
C SER A 291 14.87 24.10 -52.12
N PHE A 292 13.85 24.62 -52.82
CA PHE A 292 13.81 24.80 -54.27
C PHE A 292 13.45 26.25 -54.60
N LEU A 293 14.15 26.85 -55.56
CA LEU A 293 13.78 28.13 -56.15
C LEU A 293 13.89 28.09 -57.67
N ALA A 294 12.78 28.34 -58.35
CA ALA A 294 12.78 28.66 -59.78
C ALA A 294 12.89 30.18 -59.95
N GLU A 295 13.63 30.64 -60.96
CA GLU A 295 13.78 32.07 -61.25
C GLU A 295 13.83 32.37 -62.75
N THR A 296 13.65 33.65 -63.08
CA THR A 296 13.89 34.22 -64.40
C THR A 296 14.95 35.32 -64.38
N ARG A 297 15.58 35.55 -65.53
CA ARG A 297 16.76 36.43 -65.65
C ARG A 297 16.79 37.21 -66.96
N SER A 298 17.44 38.37 -66.96
CA SER A 298 17.47 39.28 -68.11
C SER A 298 18.21 38.74 -69.34
N SER A 299 19.06 37.73 -69.17
CA SER A 299 19.87 37.12 -70.23
C SER A 299 20.60 35.88 -69.72
N ARG A 300 21.12 35.07 -70.65
CA ARG A 300 22.01 33.93 -70.38
C ARG A 300 23.33 34.19 -69.68
N SER A 301 23.73 35.44 -69.43
CA SER A 301 24.96 35.67 -68.66
C SER A 301 24.78 35.18 -67.23
N GLU A 302 25.82 34.56 -66.72
CA GLU A 302 26.03 34.16 -65.32
C GLU A 302 25.96 35.39 -64.38
N THR A 303 26.18 36.59 -64.92
CA THR A 303 26.10 37.87 -64.20
C THR A 303 24.85 38.70 -64.53
N ALA A 304 23.82 38.08 -65.12
CA ALA A 304 22.57 38.74 -65.51
C ALA A 304 21.83 39.38 -64.32
N GLN A 305 20.83 40.21 -64.62
CA GLN A 305 19.92 40.71 -63.61
C GLN A 305 18.79 39.69 -63.41
N LEU A 306 18.67 39.14 -62.20
CA LEU A 306 17.53 38.32 -61.82
C LEU A 306 16.23 39.13 -61.86
N LYS A 307 15.09 38.45 -62.06
CA LYS A 307 13.79 39.06 -62.33
C LYS A 307 12.76 38.62 -61.32
N ASP A 308 12.25 37.42 -61.48
CA ASP A 308 11.12 36.86 -60.77
C ASP A 308 11.54 35.53 -60.13
N PHE A 309 10.89 35.09 -59.05
CA PHE A 309 11.20 33.80 -58.46
C PHE A 309 10.02 33.14 -57.73
N VAL A 310 10.02 31.81 -57.72
CA VAL A 310 9.08 30.99 -56.96
C VAL A 310 9.90 30.10 -56.03
N LEU A 311 9.61 30.14 -54.73
CA LEU A 311 10.38 29.51 -53.66
C LEU A 311 9.49 28.53 -52.88
N GLY A 312 10.01 27.36 -52.51
CA GLY A 312 9.33 26.40 -51.64
C GLY A 312 10.23 25.27 -51.15
N ASN A 313 9.70 24.43 -50.28
CA ASN A 313 10.38 23.27 -49.71
C ASN A 313 10.63 22.16 -50.76
N PHE A 314 11.71 21.40 -50.58
CA PHE A 314 12.07 20.27 -51.43
C PHE A 314 12.91 19.24 -50.67
N ASP A 315 12.34 18.71 -49.61
CA ASP A 315 12.98 17.81 -48.64
C ASP A 315 13.20 16.41 -49.23
N VAL A 316 14.41 16.15 -49.74
CA VAL A 316 14.78 14.81 -50.28
C VAL A 316 15.37 13.86 -49.22
N CYS A 317 15.56 14.36 -48.00
CA CYS A 317 15.95 13.58 -46.84
C CYS A 317 14.97 13.86 -45.71
N ALA A 318 14.39 12.81 -45.14
CA ALA A 318 13.52 12.87 -43.98
C ALA A 318 13.83 11.68 -43.08
N ILE A 319 13.64 11.87 -41.79
CA ILE A 319 13.69 10.83 -40.77
C ILE A 319 12.43 11.02 -39.93
N GLU A 320 11.83 9.92 -39.51
CA GLU A 320 10.67 9.90 -38.60
C GLU A 320 11.00 9.01 -37.42
N VAL A 321 10.49 9.35 -36.25
CA VAL A 321 10.51 8.50 -35.05
C VAL A 321 9.12 8.40 -34.44
N THR A 322 8.81 7.24 -33.87
CA THR A 322 7.60 7.04 -33.06
C THR A 322 7.98 6.56 -31.67
N LYS A 323 7.27 6.95 -30.61
CA LYS A 323 7.49 6.53 -29.22
C LYS A 323 6.19 6.05 -28.55
N GLU A 324 6.30 4.97 -27.77
CA GLU A 324 5.28 4.48 -26.84
C GLU A 324 5.92 4.13 -25.49
N CYS A 325 5.19 4.26 -24.39
CA CYS A 325 5.69 4.03 -23.03
C CYS A 325 4.63 3.41 -22.09
N GLU A 326 5.10 2.72 -21.06
CA GLU A 326 4.32 2.20 -19.94
C GLU A 326 5.01 2.55 -18.62
N ALA A 327 4.26 3.11 -17.67
CA ALA A 327 4.73 3.48 -16.33
C ALA A 327 4.13 2.54 -15.28
N ALA A 328 5.00 1.94 -14.46
CA ALA A 328 4.63 1.00 -13.41
C ALA A 328 5.33 1.33 -12.09
N LEU A 329 4.82 0.81 -10.96
CA LEU A 329 5.58 0.85 -9.71
C LEU A 329 6.79 -0.07 -9.81
N ASP A 330 7.93 0.38 -9.31
CA ASP A 330 9.13 -0.45 -9.22
C ASP A 330 8.94 -1.61 -8.24
N ASP A 331 9.15 -2.85 -8.69
CA ASP A 331 8.84 -4.07 -7.94
C ASP A 331 10.00 -4.60 -7.07
N GLU A 332 11.14 -3.90 -7.04
CA GLU A 332 12.22 -4.15 -6.08
C GLU A 332 12.16 -3.20 -4.86
N THR A 333 11.83 -1.92 -5.08
CA THR A 333 11.89 -0.85 -4.06
C THR A 333 10.53 -0.36 -3.57
N PHE A 334 9.51 -0.36 -4.43
CA PHE A 334 8.19 0.24 -4.18
C PHE A 334 8.22 1.72 -3.73
N ASP A 335 9.31 2.45 -4.00
CA ASP A 335 9.47 3.88 -3.70
C ASP A 335 9.71 4.76 -4.95
N GLN A 336 9.68 4.15 -6.15
CA GLN A 336 9.85 4.79 -7.46
C GLN A 336 8.84 4.27 -8.48
N ILE A 337 8.65 5.03 -9.56
CA ILE A 337 8.01 4.59 -10.80
C ILE A 337 9.11 4.17 -11.77
N LYS A 338 8.95 3.01 -12.38
CA LYS A 338 9.72 2.56 -13.54
C LYS A 338 8.95 2.88 -14.81
N VAL A 339 9.58 3.59 -15.74
CA VAL A 339 9.05 3.82 -17.10
C VAL A 339 9.83 2.94 -18.07
N SER A 340 9.10 2.16 -18.86
CA SER A 340 9.64 1.36 -19.95
C SER A 340 9.07 1.88 -21.25
N PHE A 341 9.92 2.15 -22.24
CA PHE A 341 9.50 2.77 -23.49
C PHE A 341 10.16 2.11 -24.70
N GLY A 342 9.61 2.36 -25.88
CA GLY A 342 10.17 1.91 -27.14
C GLY A 342 9.53 2.60 -28.33
N GLY A 343 9.95 2.18 -29.51
CA GLY A 343 9.55 2.87 -30.73
C GLY A 343 10.29 2.40 -31.96
N VAL A 344 10.15 3.15 -33.05
CA VAL A 344 10.72 2.85 -34.36
C VAL A 344 11.27 4.11 -35.00
N VAL A 345 12.51 4.06 -35.46
CA VAL A 345 13.09 5.08 -36.35
C VAL A 345 12.90 4.62 -37.79
N THR A 346 12.44 5.50 -38.68
CA THR A 346 12.26 5.24 -40.12
C THR A 346 12.95 6.31 -40.96
N ASN A 347 13.66 5.92 -42.02
CA ASN A 347 14.11 6.86 -43.04
C ASN A 347 12.99 7.02 -44.09
N THR A 348 12.18 8.07 -43.97
CA THR A 348 11.11 8.38 -44.94
C THR A 348 11.62 9.20 -46.14
N GLY A 349 12.90 9.61 -46.13
CA GLY A 349 13.55 10.30 -47.23
C GLY A 349 13.94 9.42 -48.43
N ALA A 350 14.32 10.09 -49.52
CA ALA A 350 14.76 9.47 -50.77
C ALA A 350 16.17 8.84 -50.70
N LEU A 351 16.96 9.18 -49.68
CA LEU A 351 18.40 8.94 -49.64
C LEU A 351 18.82 8.28 -48.33
N THR A 352 19.76 7.34 -48.40
CA THR A 352 20.35 6.68 -47.22
C THR A 352 20.92 7.70 -46.23
N LEU A 353 20.56 7.54 -44.95
CA LEU A 353 21.09 8.28 -43.82
C LEU A 353 22.18 7.46 -43.11
N PHE A 354 23.10 8.15 -42.45
CA PHE A 354 24.24 7.58 -41.71
C PHE A 354 24.39 8.24 -40.33
N ASP A 355 25.19 7.64 -39.45
CA ASP A 355 25.45 8.11 -38.08
C ASP A 355 24.16 8.52 -37.33
N ILE A 356 23.12 7.68 -37.42
CA ILE A 356 21.83 7.95 -36.77
C ILE A 356 21.99 7.76 -35.27
N VAL A 357 21.56 8.76 -34.50
CA VAL A 357 21.62 8.79 -33.04
C VAL A 357 20.21 9.00 -32.50
N VAL A 358 19.76 8.09 -31.65
CA VAL A 358 18.51 8.20 -30.89
C VAL A 358 18.85 8.64 -29.48
N LYS A 359 18.30 9.79 -29.08
CA LYS A 359 18.40 10.35 -27.72
C LYS A 359 17.05 10.32 -27.04
N ASP A 360 17.07 10.20 -25.73
CA ASP A 360 15.89 10.18 -24.87
C ASP A 360 16.00 11.28 -23.81
N ASP A 361 14.90 11.96 -23.50
CA ASP A 361 14.86 13.03 -22.49
C ASP A 361 14.77 12.50 -21.04
N MET A 362 14.72 11.17 -20.87
CA MET A 362 14.67 10.49 -19.57
C MET A 362 13.49 10.96 -18.68
N GLY A 363 12.42 11.47 -19.32
CA GLY A 363 11.26 12.06 -18.66
C GLY A 363 11.46 13.49 -18.16
N THR A 364 12.47 14.23 -18.64
CA THR A 364 12.76 15.61 -18.22
C THR A 364 13.06 16.56 -19.40
N PRO A 365 12.56 17.81 -19.39
CA PRO A 365 12.93 18.81 -20.39
C PRO A 365 14.35 19.43 -20.24
N ASP A 366 15.26 18.84 -19.45
CA ASP A 366 16.63 19.36 -19.26
C ASP A 366 17.61 18.61 -20.19
N PRO A 367 18.11 19.22 -21.29
CA PRO A 367 18.97 18.55 -22.27
C PRO A 367 20.41 18.29 -21.75
N SER A 368 20.59 18.22 -20.43
CA SER A 368 21.83 17.80 -19.76
C SER A 368 21.77 16.39 -19.13
N ASP A 369 20.60 15.75 -19.02
CA ASP A 369 20.49 14.31 -18.68
C ASP A 369 20.21 13.39 -19.89
N ASP A 370 19.43 13.82 -20.88
CA ASP A 370 19.51 13.54 -22.34
C ASP A 370 20.40 12.33 -22.79
N GLU A 371 20.01 11.07 -22.54
CA GLU A 371 20.85 9.88 -22.79
C GLU A 371 20.78 9.36 -24.25
N THR A 372 21.90 8.82 -24.78
CA THR A 372 21.96 8.20 -26.11
C THR A 372 21.64 6.71 -26.04
N ILE A 373 20.35 6.39 -26.15
CA ILE A 373 19.81 5.03 -25.98
C ILE A 373 20.11 4.09 -27.16
N HIS A 374 20.25 4.61 -28.38
CA HIS A 374 20.45 3.78 -29.56
C HIS A 374 21.23 4.50 -30.68
N THR A 375 21.94 3.74 -31.52
CA THR A 375 22.64 4.27 -32.70
C THR A 375 22.56 3.29 -33.87
N ILE A 376 22.26 3.81 -35.06
CA ILE A 376 22.14 3.03 -36.30
C ILE A 376 23.18 3.58 -37.29
N ALA A 377 24.07 2.72 -37.78
CA ALA A 377 25.20 3.16 -38.62
C ALA A 377 24.77 3.65 -40.01
N GLU A 378 23.76 3.01 -40.60
CA GLU A 378 23.22 3.29 -41.92
C GLU A 378 21.73 2.90 -41.94
N LEU A 379 20.85 3.77 -42.44
CA LEU A 379 19.43 3.51 -42.62
C LEU A 379 19.01 3.86 -44.04
N ALA A 380 18.67 2.84 -44.84
CA ALA A 380 18.28 2.97 -46.24
C ALA A 380 16.88 3.59 -46.41
N PRO A 381 16.54 4.17 -47.58
CA PRO A 381 15.20 4.70 -47.86
C PRO A 381 14.09 3.68 -47.61
N GLY A 382 13.07 4.06 -46.83
CA GLY A 382 11.96 3.19 -46.43
C GLY A 382 12.34 2.05 -45.48
N ALA A 383 13.56 2.04 -44.92
CA ALA A 383 13.94 1.11 -43.87
C ALA A 383 13.62 1.69 -42.48
N SER A 384 13.32 0.79 -41.56
CA SER A 384 12.97 1.10 -40.17
C SER A 384 13.72 0.19 -39.20
N GLU A 385 14.17 0.73 -38.07
CA GLU A 385 14.82 -0.01 -36.99
C GLU A 385 14.16 0.32 -35.64
N PRO A 386 13.84 -0.69 -34.80
CA PRO A 386 13.20 -0.47 -33.50
C PRO A 386 14.22 -0.11 -32.41
N TYR A 387 13.78 0.64 -31.41
CA TYR A 387 14.54 0.93 -30.19
C TYR A 387 13.69 0.72 -28.93
N THR A 388 14.35 0.57 -27.79
CA THR A 388 13.74 0.39 -26.46
C THR A 388 14.64 1.01 -25.39
N GLY A 389 14.07 1.52 -24.30
CA GLY A 389 14.80 2.00 -23.13
C GLY A 389 13.96 1.96 -21.86
N GLU A 390 14.60 2.24 -20.73
CA GLU A 390 14.03 2.15 -19.38
C GLU A 390 14.63 3.26 -18.50
N TYR A 391 13.81 3.96 -17.71
CA TYR A 391 14.28 4.87 -16.66
C TYR A 391 13.43 4.74 -15.39
N VAL A 392 13.89 5.34 -14.29
CA VAL A 392 13.17 5.41 -13.01
C VAL A 392 13.00 6.85 -12.55
N THR A 393 11.86 7.16 -11.94
CA THR A 393 11.52 8.51 -11.46
C THR A 393 10.68 8.45 -10.19
N THR A 394 10.75 9.50 -9.37
CA THR A 394 9.83 9.72 -8.24
C THR A 394 8.72 10.73 -8.58
N SER A 395 8.62 11.17 -9.84
CA SER A 395 7.58 12.12 -10.27
C SER A 395 6.20 11.45 -10.37
N LEU A 396 5.23 11.99 -9.60
CA LEU A 396 3.80 11.68 -9.72
C LEU A 396 3.05 12.72 -10.58
N SER A 397 3.73 13.28 -11.58
CA SER A 397 3.12 14.21 -12.56
C SER A 397 2.10 13.50 -13.44
N ASP A 398 0.94 14.13 -13.66
CA ASP A 398 -0.12 13.65 -14.54
C ASP A 398 -0.44 14.71 -15.64
N PRO A 399 -0.16 14.43 -16.93
CA PRO A 399 0.58 13.28 -17.42
C PRO A 399 2.07 13.35 -17.03
N LEU A 400 2.70 12.18 -16.92
CA LEU A 400 4.14 12.05 -17.08
C LEU A 400 4.42 11.98 -18.59
N THR A 401 5.42 12.73 -19.07
CA THR A 401 5.76 12.79 -20.50
C THR A 401 7.21 12.40 -20.70
N ASP A 402 7.49 11.77 -21.83
CA ASP A 402 8.76 11.15 -22.15
C ASP A 402 9.04 11.38 -23.65
N THR A 403 10.20 11.92 -24.01
CA THR A 403 10.52 12.37 -25.39
C THR A 403 11.72 11.66 -25.99
N VAL A 404 11.58 11.18 -27.22
CA VAL A 404 12.72 10.78 -28.06
C VAL A 404 13.06 11.90 -29.04
N THR A 405 14.35 12.14 -29.27
CA THR A 405 14.85 12.91 -30.42
C THR A 405 15.77 12.02 -31.25
N VAL A 406 15.46 11.84 -32.53
CA VAL A 406 16.35 11.19 -33.48
C VAL A 406 17.09 12.22 -34.33
N THR A 407 18.36 11.94 -34.64
CA THR A 407 19.13 12.68 -35.65
C THR A 407 19.78 11.71 -36.62
N GLY A 408 19.85 12.06 -37.90
CA GLY A 408 20.53 11.28 -38.94
C GLY A 408 21.31 12.20 -39.89
N LYS A 409 22.40 11.71 -40.49
CA LYS A 409 23.31 12.56 -41.28
C LYS A 409 23.47 12.08 -42.71
N ARG A 410 23.75 13.02 -43.61
CA ARG A 410 24.22 12.74 -44.96
C ARG A 410 25.06 13.90 -45.48
N ASN A 411 26.29 13.63 -45.91
CA ASN A 411 27.23 14.60 -46.50
C ASN A 411 27.51 15.86 -45.66
N GLY A 412 27.27 15.78 -44.35
CA GLY A 412 27.42 16.89 -43.40
C GLY A 412 26.19 17.79 -43.25
N THR A 413 25.07 17.46 -43.89
CA THR A 413 23.72 17.87 -43.49
C THR A 413 23.20 16.91 -42.43
N THR A 414 22.40 17.40 -41.50
CA THR A 414 21.71 16.61 -40.47
C THR A 414 20.21 16.80 -40.63
N VAL A 415 19.45 15.70 -40.61
CA VAL A 415 18.00 15.68 -40.42
C VAL A 415 17.69 15.23 -39.00
N SER A 416 16.54 15.65 -38.46
CA SER A 416 16.14 15.34 -37.09
C SER A 416 14.62 15.30 -36.97
N ASP A 417 14.13 14.45 -36.08
CA ASP A 417 12.71 14.35 -35.73
C ASP A 417 12.53 14.03 -34.24
N GLN A 418 11.34 14.26 -33.72
CA GLN A 418 11.00 14.14 -32.29
C GLN A 418 9.60 13.56 -32.12
N ASP A 419 9.45 12.61 -31.19
CA ASP A 419 8.12 12.17 -30.71
C ASP A 419 8.08 12.15 -29.18
N THR A 420 6.92 12.46 -28.61
CA THR A 420 6.70 12.55 -27.15
C THR A 420 5.48 11.71 -26.77
N ALA A 421 5.69 10.73 -25.89
CA ALA A 421 4.64 9.88 -25.37
C ALA A 421 4.14 10.39 -24.00
N GLU A 422 2.84 10.17 -23.73
CA GLU A 422 2.26 10.30 -22.40
C GLU A 422 2.31 8.93 -21.70
N CYS A 423 2.83 8.88 -20.47
CA CYS A 423 3.11 7.65 -19.71
C CYS A 423 2.33 7.66 -18.38
N PRO A 424 1.00 7.47 -18.37
CA PRO A 424 0.17 7.73 -17.19
C PRO A 424 0.67 7.00 -15.94
N PRO A 425 0.93 7.69 -14.81
CA PRO A 425 1.50 7.06 -13.63
C PRO A 425 0.56 6.01 -13.03
N PRO A 426 1.09 4.93 -12.44
CA PRO A 426 0.30 3.89 -11.80
C PRO A 426 -0.50 4.45 -10.60
N PRO A 427 -1.69 3.90 -10.29
CA PRO A 427 -2.43 4.27 -9.09
C PRO A 427 -1.60 4.02 -7.82
N ILE A 428 -1.47 5.04 -6.99
CA ILE A 428 -0.80 4.97 -5.68
C ILE A 428 -1.87 4.83 -4.60
N ASP A 429 -1.77 3.78 -3.79
CA ASP A 429 -2.75 3.40 -2.76
C ASP A 429 -2.00 2.98 -1.49
N PRO A 430 -1.53 3.95 -0.68
CA PRO A 430 -0.81 3.68 0.56
C PRO A 430 -1.80 3.28 1.65
N SER A 431 -1.48 2.23 2.40
CA SER A 431 -2.33 1.77 3.51
C SER A 431 -1.50 1.05 4.56
N ILE A 432 -1.95 1.13 5.80
CA ILE A 432 -1.32 0.54 6.98
C ILE A 432 -2.41 -0.13 7.82
N GLU A 433 -2.08 -1.24 8.47
CA GLU A 433 -2.96 -1.98 9.38
C GLU A 433 -2.22 -2.23 10.70
N VAL A 434 -2.89 -2.02 11.84
CA VAL A 434 -2.35 -2.36 13.16
C VAL A 434 -3.23 -3.36 13.90
N ALA A 435 -2.63 -4.49 14.29
CA ALA A 435 -3.22 -5.50 15.14
C ALA A 435 -2.52 -5.51 16.51
N LYS A 436 -3.28 -5.68 17.59
CA LYS A 436 -2.76 -5.90 18.95
C LYS A 436 -3.34 -7.20 19.50
N LEU A 437 -2.51 -7.98 20.19
CA LEU A 437 -2.89 -9.29 20.72
C LEU A 437 -2.30 -9.49 22.12
N CYS A 438 -3.07 -10.08 23.03
CA CYS A 438 -2.57 -10.59 24.30
C CYS A 438 -1.60 -11.77 24.03
N GLU A 439 -0.31 -11.59 24.29
CA GLU A 439 0.69 -12.67 24.10
C GLU A 439 0.83 -13.52 25.37
N SER A 440 0.80 -12.89 26.55
CA SER A 440 0.74 -13.59 27.83
C SER A 440 0.19 -12.72 28.95
N GLN A 441 -0.37 -13.35 29.98
CA GLN A 441 -0.93 -12.70 31.16
C GLN A 441 -0.72 -13.57 32.42
N GLN A 442 -0.53 -12.93 33.57
CA GLN A 442 -0.34 -13.56 34.87
C GLN A 442 -0.86 -12.67 36.00
N LEU A 443 -1.00 -13.21 37.22
CA LEU A 443 -1.17 -12.38 38.41
C LEU A 443 0.10 -11.56 38.67
N ASN A 444 -0.09 -10.33 39.16
CA ASN A 444 1.01 -9.51 39.65
C ASN A 444 1.59 -10.03 40.99
N GLU A 445 2.70 -9.46 41.45
CA GLU A 445 3.44 -9.92 42.65
C GLU A 445 2.58 -9.95 43.93
N ASP A 446 1.62 -9.03 44.07
CA ASP A 446 0.68 -8.94 45.20
C ASP A 446 -0.56 -9.86 45.07
N ALA A 447 -0.72 -10.58 43.95
CA ALA A 447 -1.91 -11.34 43.57
C ALA A 447 -3.24 -10.51 43.62
N ASN A 448 -3.13 -9.19 43.38
CA ASN A 448 -4.23 -8.22 43.43
C ASN A 448 -4.48 -7.51 42.10
N GLY A 449 -3.81 -7.93 41.02
CA GLY A 449 -3.99 -7.43 39.66
C GLY A 449 -3.42 -8.39 38.63
N ILE A 450 -3.46 -7.98 37.36
CA ILE A 450 -2.88 -8.72 36.23
C ILE A 450 -1.73 -7.93 35.62
N ASP A 451 -0.62 -8.64 35.37
CA ASP A 451 0.45 -8.21 34.48
C ASP A 451 0.27 -8.89 33.12
N ALA A 452 0.20 -8.11 32.05
CA ALA A 452 -0.03 -8.57 30.68
C ALA A 452 1.03 -8.03 29.71
N THR A 453 1.46 -8.87 28.77
CA THR A 453 2.32 -8.46 27.64
C THR A 453 1.50 -8.52 26.35
N PHE A 454 1.43 -7.39 25.65
CA PHE A 454 0.75 -7.25 24.37
C PHE A 454 1.76 -7.22 23.22
N LEU A 455 1.51 -8.04 22.19
CA LEU A 455 2.19 -8.00 20.91
C LEU A 455 1.44 -7.06 19.97
N VAL A 456 2.12 -6.02 19.48
CA VAL A 456 1.63 -5.15 18.40
C VAL A 456 2.29 -5.57 17.09
N THR A 457 1.48 -5.74 16.05
CA THR A 457 1.91 -6.02 14.68
C THR A 457 1.40 -4.91 13.77
N VAL A 458 2.31 -4.26 13.04
CA VAL A 458 2.00 -3.22 12.06
C VAL A 458 2.33 -3.76 10.67
N THR A 459 1.39 -3.69 9.73
CA THR A 459 1.53 -4.23 8.37
C THR A 459 1.32 -3.14 7.33
N ASN A 460 2.15 -3.12 6.28
CA ASN A 460 1.88 -2.31 5.10
C ASN A 460 0.90 -3.06 4.19
N THR A 461 -0.34 -2.59 4.15
CA THR A 461 -1.44 -3.16 3.35
C THR A 461 -1.62 -2.47 2.00
N GLY A 462 -0.93 -1.34 1.77
CA GLY A 462 -0.94 -0.59 0.51
C GLY A 462 0.01 -1.14 -0.54
N ASN A 463 0.14 -0.40 -1.65
CA ASN A 463 0.96 -0.80 -2.81
C ASN A 463 2.34 -0.10 -2.93
N VAL A 464 2.66 0.83 -2.02
CA VAL A 464 3.95 1.55 -1.97
C VAL A 464 4.67 1.31 -0.65
N LYS A 465 5.99 1.45 -0.65
CA LYS A 465 6.83 1.36 0.56
C LYS A 465 6.43 2.41 1.60
N LEU A 466 6.30 1.99 2.86
CA LEU A 466 6.17 2.88 4.01
C LEU A 466 7.52 3.10 4.70
N THR A 467 7.73 4.31 5.18
CA THR A 467 8.92 4.77 5.93
C THR A 467 8.48 5.48 7.21
N ASN A 468 9.40 5.68 8.17
CA ASN A 468 9.09 6.24 9.49
C ASN A 468 7.96 5.48 10.22
N VAL A 469 7.84 4.17 9.96
CA VAL A 469 6.80 3.32 10.55
C VAL A 469 6.97 3.30 12.07
N SER A 470 5.89 3.60 12.78
CA SER A 470 5.87 3.71 14.23
C SER A 470 4.52 3.27 14.81
N ALA A 471 4.51 2.83 16.06
CA ALA A 471 3.31 2.48 16.81
C ALA A 471 3.32 3.11 18.20
N THR A 472 2.13 3.44 18.70
CA THR A 472 1.88 3.97 20.04
C THR A 472 0.79 3.15 20.71
N ASP A 473 1.04 2.75 21.94
CA ASP A 473 0.04 2.23 22.84
C ASP A 473 -0.91 3.37 23.23
N THR A 474 -2.15 3.31 22.77
CA THR A 474 -3.16 4.36 22.98
C THR A 474 -3.80 4.32 24.37
N THR A 475 -3.63 3.23 25.11
CA THR A 475 -4.19 3.06 26.46
C THR A 475 -3.23 3.59 27.52
N LEU A 476 -1.93 3.31 27.36
CA LEU A 476 -0.83 3.77 28.22
C LEU A 476 -0.23 5.10 27.77
N GLY A 477 -0.38 5.48 26.49
CA GLY A 477 0.19 6.69 25.91
C GLY A 477 1.70 6.60 25.66
N VAL A 478 2.23 5.40 25.39
CA VAL A 478 3.68 5.14 25.22
C VAL A 478 4.02 4.58 23.84
N SER A 479 5.15 4.98 23.27
CA SER A 479 5.61 4.47 21.97
C SER A 479 6.07 3.01 22.08
N VAL A 480 5.59 2.17 21.18
CA VAL A 480 6.00 0.76 21.06
C VAL A 480 7.27 0.68 20.21
N THR A 481 8.27 -0.08 20.67
CA THR A 481 9.51 -0.26 19.90
C THR A 481 9.32 -1.40 18.91
N LEU A 482 9.17 -1.05 17.62
CA LEU A 482 9.06 -2.01 16.52
C LEU A 482 10.45 -2.52 16.07
N ASP A 483 10.51 -3.73 15.52
CA ASP A 483 11.71 -4.34 14.95
C ASP A 483 12.16 -3.74 13.61
N LYS A 484 11.25 -3.05 12.91
CA LYS A 484 11.50 -2.28 11.66
C LYS A 484 10.83 -0.91 11.72
N SER A 485 11.39 0.04 10.97
CA SER A 485 10.82 1.38 10.72
C SER A 485 10.51 1.67 9.24
N GLU A 486 10.68 0.67 8.36
CA GLU A 486 10.33 0.69 6.94
C GLU A 486 9.64 -0.64 6.60
N LEU A 487 8.66 -0.61 5.70
CA LEU A 487 7.89 -1.79 5.27
C LEU A 487 7.59 -1.72 3.77
N LEU A 488 8.02 -2.72 3.01
CA LEU A 488 7.53 -2.95 1.65
C LEU A 488 6.07 -3.47 1.68
N PRO A 489 5.31 -3.37 0.57
CA PRO A 489 3.96 -3.92 0.48
C PRO A 489 3.84 -5.37 0.94
N GLY A 490 2.95 -5.62 1.89
CA GLY A 490 2.74 -6.93 2.52
C GLY A 490 3.78 -7.35 3.56
N GLU A 491 4.75 -6.50 3.92
CA GLU A 491 5.58 -6.71 5.10
C GLU A 491 4.91 -6.23 6.40
N SER A 492 5.27 -6.89 7.50
CA SER A 492 4.97 -6.44 8.85
C SER A 492 6.23 -6.12 9.67
N ALA A 493 6.03 -5.27 10.69
CA ALA A 493 6.90 -5.02 11.83
C ALA A 493 6.18 -5.45 13.11
N THR A 494 6.93 -5.81 14.16
CA THR A 494 6.38 -6.21 15.46
C THR A 494 7.11 -5.58 16.64
N GLY A 495 6.40 -5.39 17.75
CA GLY A 495 6.96 -4.92 19.02
C GLY A 495 6.04 -5.24 20.19
N THR A 496 6.59 -5.32 21.40
CA THR A 496 5.81 -5.65 22.61
C THR A 496 5.68 -4.45 23.55
N VAL A 497 4.62 -4.47 24.37
CA VAL A 497 4.37 -3.50 25.43
C VAL A 497 3.73 -4.21 26.63
N ASP A 498 4.19 -3.87 27.84
CA ASP A 498 3.73 -4.48 29.10
C ASP A 498 2.74 -3.54 29.83
N HIS A 499 1.64 -4.10 30.33
CA HIS A 499 0.55 -3.39 30.99
C HIS A 499 0.20 -4.11 32.31
N SER A 500 0.34 -3.40 33.44
CA SER A 500 -0.04 -3.89 34.76
C SER A 500 -1.30 -3.17 35.25
N VAL A 501 -2.35 -3.92 35.62
CA VAL A 501 -3.62 -3.38 36.11
C VAL A 501 -3.96 -3.94 37.48
N PRO A 502 -3.89 -3.14 38.57
CA PRO A 502 -4.34 -3.55 39.89
C PRO A 502 -5.87 -3.52 39.99
N PHE A 503 -6.41 -4.42 40.81
CA PHE A 503 -7.83 -4.59 41.14
C PHE A 503 -8.73 -4.89 39.93
N ALA A 504 -8.25 -5.72 38.99
CA ALA A 504 -9.00 -6.19 37.84
C ALA A 504 -8.65 -7.65 37.46
N ALA A 505 -9.64 -8.42 36.99
CA ALA A 505 -9.47 -9.78 36.45
C ALA A 505 -9.36 -9.83 34.91
N SER A 506 -9.48 -8.68 34.22
CA SER A 506 -9.09 -8.53 32.82
C SER A 506 -8.54 -7.14 32.51
N VAL A 507 -7.69 -7.06 31.50
CA VAL A 507 -7.18 -5.82 30.90
C VAL A 507 -7.43 -5.85 29.40
N THR A 508 -7.83 -4.71 28.85
CA THR A 508 -8.19 -4.55 27.43
C THR A 508 -7.41 -3.42 26.82
N ASP A 509 -6.81 -3.63 25.65
CA ASP A 509 -5.79 -2.73 25.14
C ASP A 509 -5.88 -2.50 23.61
N SER A 510 -5.35 -1.36 23.17
CA SER A 510 -5.44 -0.80 21.81
C SER A 510 -4.11 -0.20 21.34
N ALA A 511 -3.97 0.05 20.03
CA ALA A 511 -2.80 0.73 19.48
C ALA A 511 -3.15 1.61 18.27
N GLU A 512 -2.33 2.64 18.04
CA GLU A 512 -2.30 3.47 16.84
C GLU A 512 -0.96 3.26 16.13
N ALA A 513 -0.98 3.08 14.81
CA ALA A 513 0.22 3.02 13.98
C ALA A 513 0.21 4.11 12.91
N SER A 514 1.39 4.53 12.48
CA SER A 514 1.56 5.48 11.39
C SER A 514 2.78 5.18 10.52
N GLY A 515 2.74 5.62 9.26
CA GLY A 515 3.86 5.53 8.33
C GLY A 515 3.71 6.51 7.17
N THR A 516 4.84 6.94 6.60
CA THR A 516 4.88 7.83 5.43
C THR A 516 5.16 7.04 4.16
N ALA A 517 4.27 7.11 3.18
CA ALA A 517 4.48 6.56 1.84
C ALA A 517 5.71 7.20 1.19
N ALA A 518 6.70 6.39 0.82
CA ALA A 518 7.99 6.86 0.35
C ALA A 518 7.91 7.67 -0.95
N LEU A 519 6.99 7.29 -1.85
CA LEU A 519 6.81 7.89 -3.17
C LEU A 519 5.88 9.12 -3.16
N SER A 520 4.71 9.05 -2.52
CA SER A 520 3.75 10.17 -2.49
C SER A 520 3.97 11.17 -1.34
N GLY A 521 4.76 10.80 -0.32
CA GLY A 521 4.90 11.57 0.92
C GLY A 521 3.65 11.57 1.82
N GLU A 522 2.63 10.77 1.49
CA GLU A 522 1.38 10.69 2.23
C GLU A 522 1.57 10.01 3.59
N LEU A 523 1.01 10.60 4.65
CA LEU A 523 0.98 10.02 5.99
C LEU A 523 -0.27 9.15 6.12
N VAL A 524 -0.08 7.83 6.25
CA VAL A 524 -1.14 6.89 6.60
C VAL A 524 -1.10 6.57 8.09
N THR A 525 -2.28 6.37 8.67
CA THR A 525 -2.50 6.09 10.09
C THR A 525 -3.60 5.05 10.23
N ASP A 526 -3.45 4.12 11.15
CA ASP A 526 -4.48 3.14 11.51
C ASP A 526 -4.57 2.96 13.02
N VAL A 527 -5.74 2.53 13.50
CA VAL A 527 -6.02 2.24 14.91
C VAL A 527 -6.69 0.88 15.02
N THR A 528 -6.35 0.11 16.06
CA THR A 528 -6.87 -1.26 16.24
C THR A 528 -8.40 -1.29 16.23
N ASP A 529 -8.97 -1.82 15.15
CA ASP A 529 -10.42 -1.84 14.86
C ASP A 529 -11.22 -2.69 15.87
N ASP A 530 -10.55 -3.62 16.56
CA ASP A 530 -11.00 -4.19 17.82
C ASP A 530 -10.36 -3.40 18.98
N PRO A 531 -11.15 -2.65 19.79
CA PRO A 531 -10.62 -1.86 20.89
C PRO A 531 -10.20 -2.69 22.12
N GLN A 532 -10.44 -4.01 22.11
CA GLN A 532 -10.19 -4.87 23.26
C GLN A 532 -9.49 -6.18 22.88
N ALA A 533 -8.17 -6.09 22.67
CA ALA A 533 -7.30 -7.22 22.95
C ALA A 533 -7.42 -7.56 24.45
N GLU A 534 -8.30 -8.50 24.81
CA GLU A 534 -8.61 -8.84 26.20
C GLU A 534 -7.64 -9.91 26.73
N CYS A 535 -6.80 -9.52 27.69
CA CYS A 535 -6.12 -10.45 28.58
C CYS A 535 -7.00 -10.67 29.81
N ALA A 536 -7.75 -11.78 29.84
CA ALA A 536 -8.47 -12.24 31.03
C ALA A 536 -7.72 -13.41 31.69
N LEU A 537 -7.88 -13.54 33.02
CA LEU A 537 -7.36 -14.68 33.79
C LEU A 537 -8.51 -15.35 34.57
N ASP A 538 -8.59 -16.67 34.49
CA ASP A 538 -9.51 -17.47 35.32
C ASP A 538 -8.93 -17.59 36.74
N VAL A 539 -9.72 -17.27 37.75
CA VAL A 539 -9.25 -17.07 39.13
C VAL A 539 -10.14 -17.78 40.15
N GLU A 540 -9.51 -18.46 41.11
CA GLU A 540 -10.20 -19.30 42.08
C GLU A 540 -10.08 -18.67 43.50
N PRO A 541 -11.00 -17.77 43.88
CA PRO A 541 -11.07 -17.24 45.24
C PRO A 541 -11.54 -18.35 46.19
N SER A 542 -10.75 -18.63 47.23
CA SER A 542 -11.07 -19.68 48.20
C SER A 542 -10.53 -19.33 49.57
N ILE A 543 -11.35 -19.56 50.59
CA ILE A 543 -10.99 -19.36 51.98
C ILE A 543 -11.35 -20.61 52.78
N ALA A 544 -10.45 -21.01 53.67
CA ALA A 544 -10.61 -22.11 54.59
C ALA A 544 -10.59 -21.60 56.03
N ILE A 545 -11.32 -22.30 56.90
CA ILE A 545 -11.34 -22.05 58.33
C ILE A 545 -11.23 -23.41 59.05
N GLU A 546 -10.29 -23.51 59.99
CA GLU A 546 -10.17 -24.64 60.91
C GLU A 546 -10.39 -24.13 62.34
N LYS A 547 -11.33 -24.73 63.06
CA LYS A 547 -11.68 -24.37 64.42
C LYS A 547 -11.42 -25.54 65.36
N VAL A 548 -10.55 -25.32 66.34
CA VAL A 548 -10.23 -26.30 67.39
C VAL A 548 -10.51 -25.73 68.77
N CYS A 549 -10.91 -26.57 69.72
CA CYS A 549 -11.11 -26.19 71.11
C CYS A 549 -10.41 -27.16 72.07
N THR A 550 -10.35 -26.79 73.35
CA THR A 550 -9.86 -27.63 74.44
C THR A 550 -10.89 -27.68 75.56
N ASP A 551 -11.18 -28.88 76.09
CA ASP A 551 -12.10 -29.12 77.20
C ASP A 551 -11.80 -28.25 78.43
N ALA A 552 -12.85 -27.82 79.13
CA ALA A 552 -12.69 -27.07 80.36
C ALA A 552 -12.19 -27.99 81.49
N THR A 553 -11.17 -27.54 82.23
CA THR A 553 -10.50 -28.36 83.25
C THR A 553 -11.35 -28.66 84.48
N ALA A 554 -12.41 -27.88 84.72
CA ALA A 554 -13.43 -28.08 85.75
C ALA A 554 -14.70 -27.28 85.42
N PHE A 555 -15.80 -27.57 86.13
CA PHE A 555 -17.01 -26.75 86.06
C PHE A 555 -16.71 -25.27 86.39
N GLY A 556 -17.18 -24.34 85.55
CA GLY A 556 -16.93 -22.90 85.71
C GLY A 556 -15.51 -22.45 85.32
N GLN A 557 -14.74 -23.26 84.60
CA GLN A 557 -13.54 -22.83 83.87
C GLN A 557 -13.87 -22.59 82.38
N PRO A 558 -13.11 -21.74 81.68
CA PRO A 558 -13.34 -21.48 80.27
C PRO A 558 -12.99 -22.70 79.37
N ILE A 559 -13.72 -22.81 78.27
CA ILE A 559 -13.27 -23.51 77.07
C ILE A 559 -12.38 -22.53 76.28
N HIS A 560 -11.16 -22.96 75.96
CA HIS A 560 -10.27 -22.23 75.06
C HIS A 560 -10.46 -22.73 73.63
N TYR A 561 -10.36 -21.84 72.64
CA TYR A 561 -10.42 -22.20 71.23
C TYR A 561 -9.44 -21.39 70.37
N SER A 562 -9.09 -21.98 69.23
CA SER A 562 -8.26 -21.40 68.19
C SER A 562 -9.00 -21.49 66.86
N ILE A 563 -8.96 -20.42 66.06
CA ILE A 563 -9.50 -20.35 64.71
C ILE A 563 -8.32 -20.01 63.79
N THR A 564 -7.97 -20.92 62.89
CA THR A 564 -7.05 -20.64 61.78
C THR A 564 -7.87 -20.30 60.56
N VAL A 565 -7.68 -19.11 60.00
CA VAL A 565 -8.20 -18.74 58.67
C VAL A 565 -7.05 -18.80 57.68
N THR A 566 -7.29 -19.40 56.51
CA THR A 566 -6.30 -19.54 55.44
C THR A 566 -6.92 -19.13 54.12
N ASN A 567 -6.27 -18.25 53.35
CA ASN A 567 -6.59 -18.08 51.94
C ASN A 567 -5.95 -19.24 51.17
N ASN A 568 -6.77 -20.15 50.65
CA ASN A 568 -6.33 -21.32 49.89
C ASN A 568 -6.68 -21.21 48.40
N GLY A 569 -7.10 -20.03 47.95
CA GLY A 569 -7.34 -19.68 46.55
C GLY A 569 -6.10 -19.14 45.85
N THR A 570 -6.30 -18.60 44.64
CA THR A 570 -5.21 -18.05 43.81
C THR A 570 -5.03 -16.53 43.91
N VAL A 571 -5.98 -15.79 44.48
CA VAL A 571 -6.02 -14.31 44.51
C VAL A 571 -6.01 -13.75 45.93
N GLN A 572 -5.54 -12.51 46.09
CA GLN A 572 -5.66 -11.77 47.34
C GLN A 572 -7.14 -11.62 47.72
N LEU A 573 -7.45 -11.88 48.99
CA LEU A 573 -8.77 -11.59 49.58
C LEU A 573 -8.70 -10.29 50.39
N VAL A 574 -9.75 -9.48 50.29
CA VAL A 574 -9.95 -8.19 50.98
C VAL A 574 -11.24 -8.20 51.79
N ASP A 575 -11.37 -7.26 52.72
CA ASP A 575 -12.46 -7.16 53.71
C ASP A 575 -12.76 -8.51 54.41
N VAL A 576 -11.70 -9.28 54.71
CA VAL A 576 -11.80 -10.58 55.38
C VAL A 576 -12.20 -10.40 56.84
N GLU A 577 -13.32 -10.99 57.26
CA GLU A 577 -13.90 -10.86 58.60
C GLU A 577 -14.40 -12.20 59.15
N VAL A 578 -14.16 -12.46 60.44
CA VAL A 578 -14.57 -13.67 61.16
C VAL A 578 -15.69 -13.34 62.16
N VAL A 579 -16.73 -14.16 62.18
CA VAL A 579 -17.84 -14.10 63.15
C VAL A 579 -17.96 -15.43 63.89
N ASP A 580 -17.88 -15.38 65.22
CA ASP A 580 -17.92 -16.54 66.12
C ASP A 580 -19.23 -16.55 66.93
N ASP A 581 -19.93 -17.68 67.00
CA ASP A 581 -21.27 -17.77 67.61
C ASP A 581 -21.28 -17.70 69.15
N LYS A 582 -20.10 -17.60 69.78
CA LYS A 582 -19.92 -17.32 71.22
C LYS A 582 -19.24 -15.96 71.50
N GLN A 583 -18.79 -15.25 70.48
CA GLN A 583 -18.33 -13.87 70.53
C GLN A 583 -19.49 -12.91 70.19
N LEU A 584 -19.32 -11.60 70.39
CA LEU A 584 -20.38 -10.59 70.16
C LEU A 584 -20.03 -9.53 69.10
N ASP A 585 -18.75 -9.28 68.89
CA ASP A 585 -18.22 -8.34 67.91
C ASP A 585 -17.43 -9.15 66.85
N PRO A 586 -17.56 -8.88 65.54
CA PRO A 586 -16.74 -9.51 64.51
C PRO A 586 -15.24 -9.18 64.63
N TYR A 587 -14.39 -10.07 64.11
CA TYR A 587 -12.94 -9.90 64.05
C TYR A 587 -12.49 -9.64 62.60
N PRO A 588 -12.15 -8.39 62.22
CA PRO A 588 -11.63 -8.09 60.90
C PRO A 588 -10.14 -8.48 60.78
N ILE A 589 -9.84 -9.37 59.84
CA ILE A 589 -8.48 -9.70 59.39
C ILE A 589 -8.02 -8.67 58.34
N GLY A 590 -8.95 -8.18 57.50
CA GLY A 590 -8.66 -7.18 56.48
C GLY A 590 -8.22 -7.82 55.16
N THR A 591 -6.92 -8.03 54.98
CA THR A 591 -6.33 -8.59 53.74
C THR A 591 -5.66 -9.92 54.02
N LEU A 592 -5.79 -10.89 53.10
CA LEU A 592 -5.14 -12.20 53.21
C LEU A 592 -4.65 -12.68 51.84
N ASN A 593 -3.34 -12.81 51.66
CA ASN A 593 -2.70 -13.23 50.41
C ASN A 593 -2.81 -14.75 50.16
N PRO A 594 -2.66 -15.23 48.91
CA PRO A 594 -2.67 -16.67 48.61
C PRO A 594 -1.68 -17.48 49.45
N GLY A 595 -2.18 -18.47 50.19
CA GLY A 595 -1.40 -19.29 51.12
C GLY A 595 -1.09 -18.64 52.47
N GLU A 596 -1.50 -17.40 52.70
CA GLU A 596 -1.38 -16.72 54.00
C GLU A 596 -2.42 -17.26 55.00
N SER A 597 -2.14 -17.15 56.30
CA SER A 597 -3.06 -17.58 57.35
C SER A 597 -2.93 -16.74 58.62
N GLU A 598 -4.07 -16.44 59.25
CA GLU A 598 -4.17 -15.72 60.52
C GLU A 598 -4.81 -16.62 61.59
N VAL A 599 -4.36 -16.49 62.86
CA VAL A 599 -4.73 -17.42 63.94
C VAL A 599 -5.30 -16.68 65.16
N ILE A 600 -6.63 -16.65 65.24
CA ILE A 600 -7.39 -16.01 66.31
C ILE A 600 -7.52 -16.98 67.50
N ASN A 601 -7.20 -16.53 68.70
CA ASN A 601 -7.25 -17.34 69.92
C ASN A 601 -8.07 -16.63 71.00
N ASP A 602 -9.15 -17.26 71.48
CA ASP A 602 -10.04 -16.70 72.50
C ASP A 602 -10.68 -17.81 73.37
N SER A 603 -11.58 -17.46 74.28
CA SER A 603 -12.18 -18.37 75.24
C SER A 603 -13.50 -17.87 75.81
N TYR A 604 -14.38 -18.79 76.21
CA TYR A 604 -15.62 -18.45 76.91
C TYR A 604 -15.92 -19.46 78.03
N THR A 605 -16.66 -19.05 79.06
CA THR A 605 -17.02 -19.92 80.20
C THR A 605 -18.48 -20.32 80.11
N PRO A 606 -18.82 -21.58 79.79
CA PRO A 606 -20.21 -22.02 79.73
C PRO A 606 -20.88 -22.08 81.10
N ALA A 607 -22.18 -21.78 81.15
CA ALA A 607 -22.95 -21.77 82.41
C ALA A 607 -23.44 -23.16 82.87
N THR A 608 -23.20 -24.22 82.09
CA THR A 608 -23.65 -25.60 82.37
C THR A 608 -22.57 -26.62 82.03
N ALA A 609 -22.58 -27.76 82.73
CA ALA A 609 -21.78 -28.93 82.37
C ALA A 609 -22.32 -29.61 81.09
N GLY A 610 -21.50 -30.45 80.45
CA GLY A 610 -21.82 -31.16 79.21
C GLY A 610 -21.03 -30.65 78.00
N ASP A 611 -21.40 -31.11 76.80
CA ASP A 611 -20.76 -30.73 75.54
C ASP A 611 -21.28 -29.37 75.04
N HIS A 612 -20.37 -28.52 74.56
CA HIS A 612 -20.68 -27.22 73.97
C HIS A 612 -20.00 -27.06 72.61
N THR A 613 -20.78 -26.77 71.57
CA THR A 613 -20.27 -26.43 70.24
C THR A 613 -20.09 -24.93 70.11
N ASN A 614 -18.93 -24.49 69.61
CA ASN A 614 -18.68 -23.14 69.12
C ASN A 614 -18.45 -23.19 67.59
N THR A 615 -19.12 -22.34 66.84
CA THR A 615 -19.06 -22.23 65.37
C THR A 615 -18.47 -20.89 64.96
N ALA A 616 -17.51 -20.88 64.05
CA ALA A 616 -17.03 -19.65 63.41
C ALA A 616 -17.26 -19.70 61.90
N THR A 617 -17.63 -18.55 61.34
CA THR A 617 -17.73 -18.31 59.89
C THR A 617 -16.73 -17.22 59.53
N VAL A 618 -16.09 -17.36 58.36
CA VAL A 618 -15.29 -16.30 57.74
C VAL A 618 -15.88 -15.95 56.38
N GLU A 619 -15.92 -14.66 56.06
CA GLU A 619 -16.24 -14.13 54.73
C GLU A 619 -15.11 -13.21 54.26
N GLY A 620 -14.92 -13.08 52.94
CA GLY A 620 -13.95 -12.16 52.33
C GLY A 620 -14.13 -12.11 50.81
N PHE A 621 -13.64 -11.05 50.17
CA PHE A 621 -13.89 -10.78 48.75
C PHE A 621 -12.60 -10.81 47.92
N SER A 622 -12.67 -11.32 46.69
CA SER A 622 -11.59 -11.24 45.71
C SER A 622 -11.20 -9.79 45.42
N ALA A 623 -9.90 -9.49 45.50
CA ALA A 623 -9.34 -8.19 45.14
C ALA A 623 -9.57 -7.79 43.67
N LEU A 624 -9.85 -8.75 42.79
CA LEU A 624 -9.91 -8.54 41.33
C LEU A 624 -11.32 -8.29 40.79
N ASP A 625 -12.30 -9.03 41.29
CA ASP A 625 -13.65 -9.13 40.72
C ASP A 625 -14.76 -9.13 41.79
N GLN A 626 -14.40 -8.95 43.07
CA GLN A 626 -15.32 -8.83 44.21
C GLN A 626 -16.22 -10.07 44.43
N THR A 627 -15.79 -11.23 43.93
CA THR A 627 -16.42 -12.52 44.24
C THR A 627 -16.23 -12.87 45.72
N LEU A 628 -17.31 -13.34 46.36
CA LEU A 628 -17.34 -13.72 47.77
C LEU A 628 -16.77 -15.13 47.96
N ALA A 629 -15.73 -15.26 48.79
CA ALA A 629 -15.30 -16.52 49.39
C ALA A 629 -15.78 -16.57 50.86
N ASN A 630 -16.42 -17.67 51.26
CA ASN A 630 -16.79 -17.89 52.65
C ASN A 630 -16.66 -19.36 53.08
N ALA A 631 -16.48 -19.57 54.38
CA ALA A 631 -16.37 -20.88 55.00
C ALA A 631 -16.84 -20.88 56.46
N THR A 632 -17.24 -22.03 56.98
CA THR A 632 -17.72 -22.21 58.37
C THR A 632 -17.16 -23.51 58.95
N ASP A 633 -16.68 -23.48 60.20
CA ASP A 633 -16.27 -24.67 60.96
C ASP A 633 -16.68 -24.61 62.44
N SER A 634 -16.83 -25.77 63.07
CA SER A 634 -17.47 -25.95 64.38
C SER A 634 -16.68 -26.91 65.29
N ALA A 635 -16.12 -26.40 66.39
CA ALA A 635 -15.47 -27.21 67.42
C ALA A 635 -16.43 -27.53 68.57
N THR A 636 -16.38 -28.74 69.14
CA THR A 636 -17.20 -29.14 70.30
C THR A 636 -16.31 -29.66 71.43
N CYS A 637 -16.44 -29.07 72.63
CA CYS A 637 -15.66 -29.42 73.81
C CYS A 637 -16.54 -29.54 75.07
N ASN A 638 -16.07 -30.31 76.04
CA ASN A 638 -16.82 -30.69 77.24
C ASN A 638 -16.50 -29.79 78.46
N VAL A 639 -17.50 -29.63 79.33
CA VAL A 639 -17.36 -29.08 80.68
C VAL A 639 -17.75 -30.16 81.71
N PRO A 640 -16.82 -30.63 82.56
CA PRO A 640 -17.10 -31.66 83.57
C PRO A 640 -18.18 -31.26 84.60
N PRO A 641 -18.93 -32.24 85.16
CA PRO A 641 -19.87 -32.00 86.25
C PRO A 641 -19.18 -31.81 87.61
N PRO A 642 -19.84 -31.16 88.59
CA PRO A 642 -19.36 -31.10 89.98
C PRO A 642 -19.47 -32.47 90.69
N GLY A 643 -18.58 -32.72 91.66
CA GLY A 643 -18.57 -33.92 92.51
C GLY A 643 -19.31 -33.75 93.84
N GLY A 644 -19.19 -34.75 94.73
CA GLY A 644 -19.75 -34.68 96.09
C GLY A 644 -19.59 -35.99 96.90
N GLU A 645 -19.92 -35.93 98.18
CA GLU A 645 -19.82 -36.99 99.19
C GLU A 645 -21.21 -37.49 99.64
N GLY A 646 -21.29 -38.58 100.42
CA GLY A 646 -22.54 -39.05 101.01
C GLY A 646 -22.40 -40.27 101.93
N CYS A 647 -22.84 -40.12 103.18
CA CYS A 647 -22.86 -41.19 104.19
C CYS A 647 -24.15 -42.03 104.15
N THR A 648 -23.98 -43.35 104.25
CA THR A 648 -25.07 -44.32 104.06
C THR A 648 -26.10 -44.30 105.21
N PRO A 649 -27.34 -44.80 105.01
CA PRO A 649 -28.28 -45.08 106.10
C PRO A 649 -27.71 -46.03 107.17
N GLY A 650 -26.69 -46.83 106.82
CA GLY A 650 -25.95 -47.68 107.76
C GLY A 650 -24.97 -46.92 108.65
N PHE A 651 -24.42 -45.78 108.20
CA PHE A 651 -23.60 -44.89 109.03
C PHE A 651 -24.50 -44.16 110.04
N TRP A 652 -25.48 -43.39 109.55
CA TRP A 652 -26.28 -42.46 110.37
C TRP A 652 -27.01 -43.12 111.55
N LYS A 653 -27.42 -44.39 111.43
CA LYS A 653 -28.10 -45.09 112.52
C LYS A 653 -27.19 -45.66 113.62
N ASN A 654 -25.88 -45.67 113.37
CA ASN A 654 -24.85 -46.13 114.32
C ASN A 654 -24.00 -44.95 114.85
N SER A 655 -23.82 -43.90 114.03
CA SER A 655 -23.11 -42.67 114.35
C SER A 655 -24.09 -41.58 114.83
N LEU A 656 -24.64 -41.75 116.04
CA LEU A 656 -25.68 -40.86 116.57
C LEU A 656 -25.13 -39.47 116.97
N GLY A 657 -23.88 -39.38 117.42
CA GLY A 657 -23.24 -38.11 117.79
C GLY A 657 -23.14 -37.14 116.60
N SER A 658 -22.89 -37.68 115.40
CA SER A 658 -22.85 -36.92 114.13
C SER A 658 -24.16 -36.22 113.76
N TRP A 659 -25.29 -36.47 114.45
CA TRP A 659 -26.54 -35.78 114.15
C TRP A 659 -26.55 -34.34 114.67
N ALA A 660 -25.81 -34.02 115.73
CA ALA A 660 -25.90 -32.73 116.39
C ALA A 660 -25.61 -31.52 115.47
N PRO A 661 -24.61 -31.55 114.55
CA PRO A 661 -24.39 -30.49 113.58
C PRO A 661 -25.50 -30.32 112.54
N THR A 662 -26.26 -31.39 112.24
CA THR A 662 -27.31 -31.38 111.20
C THR A 662 -28.59 -30.63 111.60
N GLY A 663 -28.76 -30.33 112.89
CA GLY A 663 -29.99 -29.77 113.46
C GLY A 663 -31.16 -30.76 113.62
N TYR A 664 -31.05 -32.00 113.11
CA TYR A 664 -32.07 -33.05 113.29
C TYR A 664 -31.80 -33.89 114.55
N SER A 665 -32.86 -34.50 115.11
CA SER A 665 -32.75 -35.39 116.27
C SER A 665 -33.20 -36.83 115.98
N PRO A 666 -32.51 -37.88 116.48
CA PRO A 666 -32.95 -39.27 116.41
C PRO A 666 -34.37 -39.54 116.95
N ASN A 667 -34.86 -38.68 117.86
CA ASN A 667 -36.19 -38.75 118.47
C ASN A 667 -37.25 -37.87 117.76
N GLN A 668 -36.84 -37.03 116.80
CA GLN A 668 -37.76 -36.24 115.98
C GLN A 668 -38.64 -37.17 115.14
N THR A 669 -39.91 -36.83 114.93
CA THR A 669 -40.85 -37.70 114.20
C THR A 669 -40.76 -37.49 112.70
N VAL A 670 -40.96 -38.56 111.93
CA VAL A 670 -41.04 -38.54 110.46
C VAL A 670 -42.04 -37.49 109.99
N GLY A 671 -43.22 -37.42 110.60
CA GLY A 671 -44.27 -36.45 110.30
C GLY A 671 -43.97 -34.99 110.65
N SER A 672 -42.83 -34.70 111.29
CA SER A 672 -42.35 -33.33 111.56
C SER A 672 -41.33 -32.83 110.54
N VAL A 673 -40.86 -33.71 109.64
CA VAL A 673 -39.91 -33.40 108.55
C VAL A 673 -40.53 -33.64 107.18
N PHE A 674 -41.26 -34.76 107.02
CA PHE A 674 -41.90 -35.15 105.77
C PHE A 674 -43.43 -35.12 105.89
N SER A 675 -44.08 -34.54 104.88
CA SER A 675 -45.54 -34.42 104.78
C SER A 675 -46.16 -35.70 104.19
N LEU A 676 -46.42 -36.69 105.05
CA LEU A 676 -47.03 -37.96 104.63
C LEU A 676 -48.52 -37.77 104.29
N PRO A 677 -49.02 -38.30 103.15
CA PRO A 677 -50.41 -38.09 102.76
C PRO A 677 -51.37 -38.89 103.64
N ALA A 678 -52.57 -38.34 103.85
CA ALA A 678 -53.63 -38.95 104.65
C ALA A 678 -53.99 -40.37 104.18
N GLY A 679 -54.18 -41.28 105.14
CA GLY A 679 -54.39 -42.71 104.93
C GLY A 679 -53.28 -43.55 105.57
N VAL A 680 -53.06 -44.76 105.04
CA VAL A 680 -52.20 -45.78 105.66
C VAL A 680 -50.76 -45.32 105.92
N LEU A 681 -50.16 -44.49 105.05
CA LEU A 681 -48.80 -43.98 105.22
C LEU A 681 -48.69 -43.09 106.46
N ASN A 682 -49.48 -42.01 106.54
CA ASN A 682 -49.47 -41.15 107.71
C ASN A 682 -49.83 -41.92 108.99
N ASN A 683 -50.85 -42.80 108.93
CA ASN A 683 -51.35 -43.53 110.10
C ASN A 683 -50.38 -44.58 110.67
N GLN A 684 -49.37 -45.01 109.91
CA GLN A 684 -48.41 -46.05 110.35
C GLN A 684 -46.95 -45.58 110.46
N LEU A 685 -46.57 -44.50 109.75
CA LEU A 685 -45.18 -44.06 109.64
C LEU A 685 -44.92 -42.66 110.23
N SER A 686 -45.93 -41.80 110.32
CA SER A 686 -45.77 -40.37 110.69
C SER A 686 -45.33 -40.18 112.15
N GLY A 687 -45.84 -41.02 113.06
CA GLY A 687 -45.50 -40.98 114.49
C GLY A 687 -44.20 -41.69 114.87
N ASN A 688 -43.51 -42.34 113.94
CA ASN A 688 -42.23 -43.00 114.19
C ASN A 688 -41.10 -41.96 114.16
N SER A 689 -39.98 -42.24 114.84
CA SER A 689 -38.83 -41.33 114.85
C SER A 689 -37.94 -41.48 113.60
N LEU A 690 -37.09 -40.48 113.33
CA LEU A 690 -36.10 -40.54 112.24
C LEU A 690 -35.15 -41.74 112.39
N LEU A 691 -34.74 -42.09 113.61
CA LEU A 691 -33.93 -43.28 113.87
C LEU A 691 -34.69 -44.60 113.65
N GLN A 692 -36.00 -44.62 113.89
CA GLN A 692 -36.84 -45.76 113.51
C GLN A 692 -36.97 -45.86 111.98
N ALA A 693 -37.00 -44.74 111.26
CA ALA A 693 -37.06 -44.72 109.81
C ALA A 693 -35.78 -45.24 109.13
N LEU A 694 -34.59 -44.89 109.64
CA LEU A 694 -33.32 -45.48 109.19
C LEU A 694 -33.25 -47.01 109.41
N ASN A 695 -34.06 -47.55 110.32
CA ASN A 695 -34.16 -48.98 110.62
C ASN A 695 -35.35 -49.68 109.94
N TYR A 696 -36.07 -49.01 109.03
CA TYR A 696 -37.14 -49.66 108.27
C TYR A 696 -36.62 -50.79 107.36
N GLY A 697 -37.27 -51.96 107.44
CA GLY A 697 -37.00 -53.10 106.56
C GLY A 697 -37.51 -52.92 105.12
N GLY A 698 -38.63 -52.20 104.95
CA GLY A 698 -39.33 -52.09 103.67
C GLY A 698 -40.31 -53.25 103.43
N GLY A 699 -40.72 -53.43 102.16
CA GLY A 699 -41.61 -54.52 101.75
C GLY A 699 -42.34 -54.24 100.44
N ASP A 700 -43.20 -55.16 100.00
CA ASP A 700 -43.77 -55.17 98.64
C ASP A 700 -45.05 -54.35 98.45
N ASN A 701 -45.67 -53.89 99.53
CA ASN A 701 -46.82 -53.00 99.49
C ASN A 701 -46.42 -51.50 99.50
N LEU A 702 -47.40 -50.60 99.46
CA LEU A 702 -47.17 -49.15 99.45
C LEU A 702 -46.46 -48.64 100.73
N VAL A 703 -46.77 -49.21 101.89
CA VAL A 703 -46.09 -48.86 103.16
C VAL A 703 -44.62 -49.27 103.10
N GLY A 704 -44.34 -50.46 102.56
CA GLY A 704 -42.98 -50.95 102.34
C GLY A 704 -42.18 -50.10 101.34
N ALA A 705 -42.81 -49.55 100.30
CA ALA A 705 -42.17 -48.60 99.39
C ALA A 705 -41.82 -47.27 100.10
N ALA A 706 -42.79 -46.68 100.81
CA ALA A 706 -42.58 -45.45 101.58
C ALA A 706 -41.52 -45.63 102.68
N GLN A 707 -41.44 -46.81 103.27
CA GLN A 707 -40.38 -47.19 104.22
C GLN A 707 -38.98 -47.20 103.58
N ILE A 708 -38.84 -47.71 102.36
CA ILE A 708 -37.55 -47.70 101.63
C ILE A 708 -37.15 -46.25 101.29
N LEU A 709 -38.10 -45.45 100.77
CA LEU A 709 -37.85 -44.03 100.47
C LEU A 709 -37.47 -43.24 101.73
N LEU A 710 -38.21 -43.39 102.83
CA LEU A 710 -37.92 -42.68 104.08
C LEU A 710 -36.58 -43.10 104.70
N ARG A 711 -36.14 -44.36 104.50
CA ARG A 711 -34.81 -44.81 104.96
C ARG A 711 -33.68 -44.11 104.20
N ALA A 712 -33.79 -43.98 102.87
CA ALA A 712 -32.82 -43.23 102.07
C ALA A 712 -32.91 -41.72 102.38
N ALA A 713 -34.13 -41.16 102.39
CA ALA A 713 -34.37 -39.75 102.63
C ALA A 713 -33.83 -39.23 103.97
N VAL A 714 -33.93 -40.01 105.05
CA VAL A 714 -33.37 -39.60 106.36
C VAL A 714 -31.84 -39.54 106.32
N ALA A 715 -31.15 -40.45 105.63
CA ALA A 715 -29.71 -40.30 105.42
C ALA A 715 -29.39 -39.08 104.54
N SER A 716 -30.17 -38.87 103.47
CA SER A 716 -29.95 -37.76 102.54
C SER A 716 -30.16 -36.38 103.18
N ILE A 717 -31.14 -36.18 104.07
CA ILE A 717 -31.27 -34.91 104.81
C ILE A 717 -30.18 -34.70 105.86
N LEU A 718 -29.59 -35.78 106.39
CA LEU A 718 -28.49 -35.69 107.36
C LEU A 718 -27.18 -35.34 106.66
N ASN A 719 -26.88 -35.99 105.52
CA ASN A 719 -25.79 -35.59 104.62
C ASN A 719 -25.98 -34.14 104.15
N ALA A 720 -27.16 -33.80 103.62
CA ALA A 720 -27.49 -32.47 103.10
C ALA A 720 -27.63 -31.35 104.16
N ALA A 721 -27.30 -31.62 105.43
CA ALA A 721 -27.33 -30.67 106.53
C ALA A 721 -26.10 -30.77 107.45
N HIS A 722 -25.23 -31.77 107.30
CA HIS A 722 -23.97 -31.83 108.03
C HIS A 722 -22.96 -30.86 107.38
N PRO A 723 -22.29 -29.99 108.16
CA PRO A 723 -21.40 -28.97 107.59
C PRO A 723 -20.15 -29.56 106.94
N ASP A 724 -19.74 -30.75 107.38
CA ASP A 724 -18.54 -31.46 106.91
C ASP A 724 -18.88 -32.62 105.93
N THR A 725 -19.93 -32.48 105.10
CA THR A 725 -20.17 -33.38 103.94
C THR A 725 -20.66 -32.64 102.71
N ASP A 726 -19.99 -32.81 101.57
CA ASP A 726 -20.34 -32.14 100.30
C ASP A 726 -21.46 -32.88 99.53
N PHE A 727 -22.66 -32.98 100.11
CA PHE A 727 -23.74 -33.79 99.54
C PHE A 727 -24.37 -33.15 98.29
N PRO A 728 -24.57 -33.85 97.16
CA PRO A 728 -25.10 -33.28 95.89
C PRO A 728 -26.52 -32.70 95.91
N ARG A 729 -27.18 -32.63 97.08
CA ARG A 729 -28.52 -32.06 97.24
C ARG A 729 -28.59 -31.21 98.50
N THR A 730 -29.48 -30.23 98.52
CA THR A 730 -29.83 -29.51 99.76
C THR A 730 -30.92 -30.25 100.52
N ALA A 731 -30.95 -30.16 101.86
CA ALA A 731 -31.99 -30.82 102.66
C ALA A 731 -33.41 -30.37 102.26
N ALA A 732 -33.55 -29.11 101.84
CA ALA A 732 -34.81 -28.56 101.32
C ALA A 732 -35.26 -29.24 100.01
N SER A 733 -34.33 -29.53 99.08
CA SER A 733 -34.66 -30.30 97.86
C SER A 733 -35.08 -31.73 98.19
N VAL A 734 -34.33 -32.44 99.05
CA VAL A 734 -34.68 -33.81 99.49
C VAL A 734 -36.07 -33.86 100.15
N ILE A 735 -36.39 -32.92 101.04
CA ILE A 735 -37.72 -32.84 101.67
C ILE A 735 -38.81 -32.59 100.62
N THR A 736 -38.55 -31.72 99.64
CA THR A 736 -39.50 -31.39 98.56
C THR A 736 -39.77 -32.62 97.67
N ASP A 737 -38.73 -33.28 97.17
CA ASP A 737 -38.81 -34.46 96.32
C ASP A 737 -39.53 -35.61 97.04
N VAL A 738 -39.18 -35.87 98.31
CA VAL A 738 -39.76 -36.95 99.12
C VAL A 738 -41.24 -36.68 99.42
N ASN A 739 -41.60 -35.44 99.74
CA ASN A 739 -43.01 -35.05 99.94
C ASN A 739 -43.83 -35.24 98.65
N ALA A 740 -43.29 -34.83 97.50
CA ALA A 740 -43.93 -35.01 96.20
C ALA A 740 -44.10 -36.51 95.86
N ALA A 741 -43.04 -37.31 95.99
CA ALA A 741 -43.07 -38.74 95.71
C ALA A 741 -44.05 -39.48 96.62
N LEU A 742 -44.03 -39.23 97.94
CA LEU A 742 -44.98 -39.84 98.89
C LEU A 742 -46.43 -39.44 98.58
N ALA A 743 -46.68 -38.20 98.18
CA ALA A 743 -48.02 -37.71 97.85
C ALA A 743 -48.66 -38.45 96.66
N THR A 744 -47.87 -38.93 95.68
CA THR A 744 -48.38 -39.72 94.54
C THR A 744 -49.10 -41.00 94.97
N LYS A 745 -48.66 -41.62 96.08
CA LYS A 745 -49.03 -42.98 96.50
C LYS A 745 -48.72 -44.08 95.46
N ASP A 746 -47.89 -43.79 94.45
CA ASP A 746 -47.39 -44.78 93.49
C ASP A 746 -46.10 -45.43 94.00
N ARG A 747 -46.02 -46.77 93.89
CA ARG A 747 -44.83 -47.54 94.28
C ARG A 747 -43.64 -47.26 93.35
N THR A 748 -43.87 -47.00 92.07
CA THR A 748 -42.79 -46.83 91.08
C THR A 748 -42.03 -45.54 91.32
N THR A 749 -42.77 -44.43 91.47
CA THR A 749 -42.23 -43.08 91.73
C THR A 749 -41.52 -43.03 93.09
N ILE A 750 -42.12 -43.62 94.11
CA ILE A 750 -41.53 -43.70 95.46
C ILE A 750 -40.22 -44.50 95.44
N LEU A 751 -40.15 -45.62 94.71
CA LEU A 751 -38.92 -46.41 94.62
C LEU A 751 -37.85 -45.78 93.70
N ALA A 752 -38.24 -45.12 92.62
CA ALA A 752 -37.30 -44.43 91.72
C ALA A 752 -36.54 -43.31 92.46
N LEU A 753 -37.25 -42.46 93.22
CA LEU A 753 -36.60 -41.47 94.08
C LEU A 753 -35.77 -42.13 95.19
N ALA A 754 -36.25 -43.23 95.77
CA ALA A 754 -35.49 -43.94 96.80
C ALA A 754 -34.15 -44.46 96.25
N THR A 755 -34.11 -44.98 95.03
CA THR A 755 -32.88 -45.41 94.36
C THR A 755 -31.94 -44.25 94.07
N ALA A 756 -32.45 -43.10 93.60
CA ALA A 756 -31.62 -41.91 93.39
C ALA A 756 -30.97 -41.41 94.69
N LEU A 757 -31.77 -41.27 95.76
CA LEU A 757 -31.28 -40.88 97.07
C LEU A 757 -30.32 -41.91 97.68
N ASP A 758 -30.55 -43.21 97.47
CA ASP A 758 -29.63 -44.26 97.93
C ASP A 758 -28.29 -44.23 97.18
N ILE A 759 -28.28 -43.90 95.87
CA ILE A 759 -27.03 -43.66 95.12
C ILE A 759 -26.25 -42.48 95.73
N ASP A 760 -26.92 -41.33 95.92
CA ASP A 760 -26.30 -40.14 96.51
C ASP A 760 -25.74 -40.44 97.92
N ASN A 761 -26.46 -41.23 98.72
CA ASN A 761 -26.02 -41.67 100.06
C ASN A 761 -24.87 -42.69 100.08
N ASN A 762 -24.36 -43.16 98.93
CA ASN A 762 -23.26 -44.12 98.85
C ASN A 762 -22.01 -43.55 98.15
N LEU A 763 -21.91 -42.23 97.98
CA LEU A 763 -20.80 -41.57 97.28
C LEU A 763 -19.46 -41.61 98.03
N GLY A 764 -19.48 -41.72 99.36
CA GLY A 764 -18.27 -41.73 100.20
C GLY A 764 -18.50 -41.02 101.53
N CYS A 765 -17.89 -41.46 102.62
CA CYS A 765 -18.20 -40.97 103.96
C CYS A 765 -16.93 -40.77 104.78
N ASP A 766 -16.45 -39.54 104.80
CA ASP A 766 -15.23 -39.15 105.53
C ASP A 766 -15.55 -38.67 106.97
N LEU A 767 -16.83 -38.67 107.36
CA LEU A 767 -17.25 -38.39 108.73
C LEU A 767 -16.78 -39.47 109.71
N PRO A 768 -16.19 -39.10 110.87
CA PRO A 768 -15.85 -40.04 111.92
C PRO A 768 -17.12 -40.61 112.57
N ASN A 769 -17.12 -41.92 112.82
CA ASN A 769 -18.21 -42.61 113.50
C ASN A 769 -18.22 -42.30 115.02
N ASP A 770 -19.16 -41.46 115.45
CA ASP A 770 -19.39 -41.08 116.84
C ASP A 770 -20.66 -41.73 117.41
N SER A 771 -20.46 -42.69 118.29
CA SER A 771 -21.53 -43.43 118.98
C SER A 771 -21.88 -42.86 120.37
N SER A 772 -21.39 -41.66 120.73
CA SER A 772 -21.77 -41.00 121.97
C SER A 772 -23.20 -40.42 121.89
N PHE A 773 -24.09 -40.90 122.77
CA PHE A 773 -25.50 -40.50 122.86
C PHE A 773 -26.11 -40.82 124.24
#